data_AF-A0A832ILG8-F1
#
_entry.id   AF-A0A832ILG8-F1
#
_cell.length_a   1.000
_cell.length_b   1.000
_cell.length_c   1.000
_cell.angle_alpha   90.00
_cell.angle_beta   90.00
_cell.angle_gamma   90.00
#
_symmetry.space_group_name_H-M   'P 1'
#
loop_
_entity.id
_entity.type
_entity.pdbx_description
1 polymer ?
#
loop_
_entity_poly.entity_id
_entity_poly.type
_entity_poly.pdbx_seq_one_letter_code
_entity_poly.pdbx_strand_id
1 'polypeptide(L)'
;RLANGEFKILVTTSMFLYKNVDLIPCDFSFIFVDDVDSFLKTAKNIDKALYLLGFEPRDIELTMKYIKMRRNVTEENAEEINSLREQVKRISRKAKGVMVVSSATSNPKSERIRLFKELLSFDVGRPVFYLRNVEDVYEDVGAKQTILDSMLVEKIKQFGYGGLVFVSSDYGKEKVDELKELLSKHGITNESYENFSEAVLERYKNGELQVLIGISSYRNPLARGLDIPEVIRYAIFYGVPKIVVSLDLEGNVKHILLAISTLRPLIARDKELEKWTPTIDKWMKELTKLGNVANPPKDRVEQLREEIKKFILSEEIIKKINSADDITLRQEDGKWYLVVADVTGYLQASGRTSRLFVGGITKGLSYVLVDDKKVFNNLIRKLRWWFSSDVVFKEAQSIDFTTLIKEIDNDRERVRKKEGRRDDFLKPVLVIVESPHKARTIANFFGKPISRSLEGHELYEVITEDKYVVITASFGHVFDLNKEEGYFGVLESSNNGRGRYVPVYETIEGKESIVNAIREASKEFEQILIATDPDTEGEKISWDLKNLCSVYAKNIKRMEFHEVTKRAILNALREHREVDENLVKAQVVRRISDRWVGFELSQLIQRLFGRSNLSAGRVQTPVLGWVIERAKESQQKKYVVTISKDGLDLRFEFEEKHEAEKFFNEIKVVKVTKGEEKRIEKSPLPPYTTDVILKDASEKYKLSVSRTMEVLQDLFERGFITYHRTDSTRVSDFGMNVAKEYISETFGEGFFKPRTWGEGGAHECIRPTRALDIEDIKAMIYSGELEGFTKDHIAIYDLIFKRFIASQMKNVVLKGYDVKFEVVDKTQEVEVYEEIVEEGFNKVFPIKLVRIPQGTIEVSANKFMRAIPKVYPFTQGSLVEEMKKRGLGRPSTYATIVSRLLERGYVIEKNGYLLPTA
;
A
#
# COMPACT_ATOMS: atom_id res chain seq x y z
N ARG A 1 5.45 -53.82 -23.30
CA ARG A 1 6.22 -52.96 -22.37
C ARG A 1 5.57 -51.60 -22.11
N LEU A 2 5.85 -50.53 -22.86
CA LEU A 2 5.30 -49.18 -22.57
C LEU A 2 3.75 -49.14 -22.60
N ALA A 3 3.14 -49.56 -23.71
CA ALA A 3 1.68 -49.60 -23.85
C ALA A 3 0.98 -50.56 -22.87
N ASN A 4 1.71 -51.55 -22.34
CA ASN A 4 1.21 -52.50 -21.35
C ASN A 4 1.41 -52.01 -19.90
N GLY A 5 2.02 -50.84 -19.68
CA GLY A 5 2.34 -50.35 -18.34
C GLY A 5 3.38 -51.16 -17.57
N GLU A 6 4.22 -51.94 -18.26
CA GLU A 6 5.23 -52.80 -17.62
C GLU A 6 6.49 -52.01 -17.20
N PHE A 7 6.31 -50.97 -16.38
CA PHE A 7 7.37 -50.15 -15.81
C PHE A 7 6.93 -49.54 -14.46
N LYS A 8 7.89 -49.23 -13.59
CA LYS A 8 7.64 -48.49 -12.33
C LYS A 8 7.97 -47.01 -12.45
N ILE A 9 8.97 -46.68 -13.26
CA ILE A 9 9.45 -45.32 -13.51
C ILE A 9 9.62 -45.17 -15.02
N LEU A 10 9.05 -44.11 -15.57
CA LEU A 10 9.20 -43.74 -16.98
C LEU A 10 9.94 -42.41 -17.07
N VAL A 11 11.16 -42.44 -17.60
CA VAL A 11 11.96 -41.23 -17.88
C VAL A 11 11.96 -40.99 -19.37
N THR A 12 11.45 -39.83 -19.80
CA THR A 12 11.32 -39.49 -21.23
C THR A 12 11.59 -38.01 -21.46
N THR A 13 11.69 -37.61 -22.72
CA THR A 13 11.79 -36.19 -23.10
C THR A 13 10.40 -35.59 -23.35
N SER A 14 10.28 -34.26 -23.24
CA SER A 14 9.01 -33.57 -23.55
C SER A 14 8.53 -33.84 -24.99
N MET A 15 9.46 -34.07 -25.93
CA MET A 15 9.12 -34.43 -27.31
C MET A 15 8.55 -35.84 -27.42
N PHE A 16 9.02 -36.77 -26.58
CA PHE A 16 8.48 -38.12 -26.53
C PHE A 16 7.03 -38.11 -26.03
N LEU A 17 6.74 -37.37 -24.95
CA LEU A 17 5.38 -37.14 -24.46
C LEU A 17 4.50 -36.50 -25.56
N TYR A 18 5.04 -35.51 -26.25
CA TYR A 18 4.31 -34.84 -27.34
C TYR A 18 3.95 -35.78 -28.50
N LYS A 19 4.79 -36.76 -28.84
CA LYS A 19 4.50 -37.67 -29.96
C LYS A 19 3.69 -38.90 -29.57
N ASN A 20 3.89 -39.41 -28.35
CA ASN A 20 3.52 -40.78 -28.00
C ASN A 20 2.57 -40.89 -26.81
N VAL A 21 1.88 -39.81 -26.41
CA VAL A 21 0.99 -39.84 -25.24
C VAL A 21 -0.04 -40.97 -25.28
N ASP A 22 -0.55 -41.31 -26.46
CA ASP A 22 -1.58 -42.35 -26.64
C ASP A 22 -1.04 -43.76 -26.37
N LEU A 23 0.29 -43.92 -26.34
CA LEU A 23 0.97 -45.17 -25.98
C LEU A 23 1.32 -45.25 -24.49
N ILE A 24 1.07 -44.18 -23.73
CA ILE A 24 1.42 -44.06 -22.31
C ILE A 24 0.14 -44.30 -21.47
N PRO A 25 0.15 -45.23 -20.50
CA PRO A 25 -0.99 -45.48 -19.61
C PRO A 25 -1.42 -44.25 -18.79
N CYS A 26 -2.72 -44.18 -18.46
CA CYS A 26 -3.36 -43.02 -17.82
C CYS A 26 -3.67 -43.26 -16.34
N ASP A 27 -2.62 -43.37 -15.53
CA ASP A 27 -2.70 -43.66 -14.09
C ASP A 27 -1.42 -43.32 -13.31
N PHE A 28 -0.66 -42.32 -13.77
CA PHE A 28 0.57 -41.93 -13.09
C PHE A 28 0.26 -41.34 -11.70
N SER A 29 0.78 -42.00 -10.65
CA SER A 29 0.68 -41.49 -9.28
C SER A 29 1.62 -40.29 -9.02
N PHE A 30 2.66 -40.12 -9.85
CA PHE A 30 3.63 -39.05 -9.72
C PHE A 30 4.20 -38.66 -11.10
N ILE A 31 4.24 -37.35 -11.38
CA ILE A 31 4.87 -36.77 -12.57
C ILE A 31 5.82 -35.68 -12.12
N PHE A 32 7.09 -35.76 -12.55
CA PHE A 32 8.10 -34.73 -12.33
C PHE A 32 8.49 -34.08 -13.65
N VAL A 33 8.48 -32.75 -13.71
CA VAL A 33 8.92 -31.96 -14.87
C VAL A 33 10.12 -31.10 -14.48
N ASP A 34 11.29 -31.49 -14.93
CA ASP A 34 12.56 -30.80 -14.64
C ASP A 34 12.72 -29.51 -15.45
N ASP A 35 12.59 -29.59 -16.78
CA ASP A 35 12.65 -28.43 -17.69
C ASP A 35 11.24 -27.97 -18.08
N VAL A 36 10.70 -27.05 -17.28
CA VAL A 36 9.36 -26.50 -17.49
C VAL A 36 9.28 -25.62 -18.74
N ASP A 37 10.34 -24.89 -19.10
CA ASP A 37 10.30 -24.03 -20.29
C ASP A 37 10.19 -24.85 -21.57
N SER A 38 10.96 -25.94 -21.68
CA SER A 38 10.85 -26.88 -22.81
C SER A 38 9.49 -27.56 -22.84
N PHE A 39 8.96 -27.95 -21.68
CA PHE A 39 7.63 -28.53 -21.57
C PHE A 39 6.52 -27.56 -22.03
N LEU A 40 6.59 -26.29 -21.61
CA LEU A 40 5.58 -25.27 -21.88
C LEU A 40 5.67 -24.63 -23.28
N LYS A 41 6.73 -24.88 -24.06
CA LYS A 41 6.82 -24.43 -25.47
C LYS A 41 5.60 -24.86 -26.29
N THR A 42 5.02 -26.01 -25.97
CA THR A 42 3.85 -26.53 -26.67
C THR A 42 2.66 -26.67 -25.72
N ALA A 43 1.61 -25.89 -25.96
CA ALA A 43 0.43 -25.88 -25.09
C ALA A 43 -0.28 -27.24 -24.98
N LYS A 44 -0.12 -28.13 -25.98
CA LYS A 44 -0.65 -29.51 -25.93
C LYS A 44 0.03 -30.39 -24.87
N ASN A 45 1.25 -30.08 -24.44
CA ASN A 45 1.93 -30.86 -23.41
C ASN A 45 1.21 -30.75 -22.05
N ILE A 46 0.56 -29.60 -21.80
CA ILE A 46 -0.26 -29.38 -20.60
C ILE A 46 -1.43 -30.37 -20.60
N ASP A 47 -2.17 -30.42 -21.71
CA ASP A 47 -3.31 -31.33 -21.86
C ASP A 47 -2.89 -32.79 -21.69
N LYS A 48 -1.73 -33.15 -22.25
CA LYS A 48 -1.17 -34.50 -22.18
C LYS A 48 -0.75 -34.87 -20.77
N ALA A 49 -0.12 -33.96 -20.02
CA ALA A 49 0.23 -34.20 -18.63
C ALA A 49 -1.03 -34.37 -17.76
N LEU A 50 -2.07 -33.54 -17.97
CA LEU A 50 -3.35 -33.69 -17.31
C LEU A 50 -4.03 -35.03 -17.66
N TYR A 51 -3.95 -35.45 -18.93
CA TYR A 51 -4.45 -36.74 -19.35
C TYR A 51 -3.77 -37.92 -18.61
N LEU A 52 -2.45 -37.86 -18.44
CA LEU A 52 -1.71 -38.86 -17.67
C LEU A 52 -2.08 -38.90 -16.17
N LEU A 53 -2.58 -37.77 -15.63
CA LEU A 53 -3.11 -37.67 -14.26
C LEU A 53 -4.59 -38.09 -14.16
N GLY A 54 -5.21 -38.52 -15.25
CA GLY A 54 -6.57 -39.05 -15.28
C GLY A 54 -7.66 -38.07 -15.69
N PHE A 55 -7.31 -36.87 -16.20
CA PHE A 55 -8.30 -35.92 -16.74
C PHE A 55 -8.65 -36.25 -18.18
N GLU A 56 -9.94 -36.26 -18.52
CA GLU A 56 -10.37 -36.49 -19.89
C GLU A 56 -10.35 -35.19 -20.72
N PRO A 57 -10.30 -35.24 -22.07
CA PRO A 57 -10.37 -34.04 -22.92
C PRO A 57 -11.57 -33.13 -22.61
N ARG A 58 -12.74 -33.72 -22.32
CA ARG A 58 -13.95 -32.99 -21.90
C ARG A 58 -13.77 -32.19 -20.61
N ASP A 59 -13.00 -32.73 -19.65
CA ASP A 59 -12.73 -32.08 -18.37
C ASP A 59 -11.89 -30.81 -18.58
N ILE A 60 -10.90 -30.91 -19.47
CA ILE A 60 -10.00 -29.81 -19.85
C ILE A 60 -10.79 -28.71 -20.58
N GLU A 61 -11.63 -29.07 -21.55
CA GLU A 61 -12.43 -28.11 -22.31
C GLU A 61 -13.44 -27.35 -21.43
N LEU A 62 -14.13 -28.05 -20.54
CA LEU A 62 -15.07 -27.45 -19.60
C LEU A 62 -14.37 -26.46 -18.66
N THR A 63 -13.20 -26.84 -18.15
CA THR A 63 -12.38 -25.97 -17.30
C THR A 63 -11.88 -24.75 -18.08
N MET A 64 -11.49 -24.91 -19.35
CA MET A 64 -11.14 -23.76 -20.21
C MET A 64 -12.33 -22.83 -20.47
N LYS A 65 -13.56 -23.37 -20.61
CA LYS A 65 -14.79 -22.55 -20.69
C LYS A 65 -14.96 -21.71 -19.43
N TYR A 66 -14.84 -22.34 -18.26
CA TYR A 66 -14.90 -21.65 -16.96
C TYR A 66 -13.86 -20.52 -16.85
N ILE A 67 -12.60 -20.79 -17.18
CA ILE A 67 -11.51 -19.80 -17.15
C ILE A 67 -11.81 -18.58 -18.03
N LYS A 68 -12.39 -18.79 -19.22
CA LYS A 68 -12.74 -17.71 -20.15
C LYS A 68 -13.93 -16.89 -19.64
N MET A 69 -14.98 -17.53 -19.15
CA MET A 69 -16.18 -16.84 -18.65
C MET A 69 -15.89 -16.00 -17.40
N ARG A 70 -15.05 -16.51 -16.48
CA ARG A 70 -14.66 -15.81 -15.25
C ARG A 70 -13.97 -14.45 -15.51
N ARG A 71 -13.45 -14.18 -16.70
CA ARG A 71 -12.83 -12.89 -17.03
C ARG A 71 -13.84 -11.80 -17.36
N ASN A 72 -15.00 -12.16 -17.87
CA ASN A 72 -16.05 -11.22 -18.28
C ASN A 72 -17.30 -11.47 -17.43
N VAL A 73 -17.16 -11.23 -16.12
CA VAL A 73 -18.28 -11.37 -15.18
C VAL A 73 -19.27 -10.24 -15.44
N THR A 74 -20.48 -10.61 -15.82
CA THR A 74 -21.66 -9.74 -15.87
C THR A 74 -22.71 -10.31 -14.93
N GLU A 75 -23.70 -9.50 -14.51
CA GLU A 75 -24.81 -9.98 -13.67
C GLU A 75 -25.57 -11.14 -14.34
N GLU A 76 -25.71 -11.11 -15.66
CA GLU A 76 -26.38 -12.16 -16.47
C GLU A 76 -25.65 -13.51 -16.46
N ASN A 77 -24.31 -13.50 -16.32
CA ASN A 77 -23.49 -14.71 -16.46
C ASN A 77 -23.05 -15.28 -15.10
N ALA A 78 -23.40 -14.64 -13.99
CA ALA A 78 -22.92 -14.99 -12.65
C ALA A 78 -23.38 -16.38 -12.20
N GLU A 79 -24.64 -16.75 -12.49
CA GLU A 79 -25.18 -18.07 -12.16
C GLU A 79 -24.50 -19.20 -12.95
N GLU A 80 -24.28 -19.00 -14.26
CA GLU A 80 -23.59 -19.98 -15.10
C GLU A 80 -22.13 -20.18 -14.63
N ILE A 81 -21.45 -19.09 -14.27
CA ILE A 81 -20.07 -19.15 -13.72
C ILE A 81 -20.03 -19.95 -12.41
N ASN A 82 -21.02 -19.76 -11.52
CA ASN A 82 -21.10 -20.52 -10.27
C ASN A 82 -21.35 -22.01 -10.51
N SER A 83 -22.26 -22.35 -11.44
CA SER A 83 -22.50 -23.74 -11.83
C SER A 83 -21.23 -24.40 -12.40
N LEU A 84 -20.53 -23.72 -13.32
CA LEU A 84 -19.27 -24.20 -13.88
C LEU A 84 -18.18 -24.34 -12.80
N ARG A 85 -18.12 -23.44 -11.83
CA ARG A 85 -17.17 -23.51 -10.70
C ARG A 85 -17.37 -24.80 -9.89
N GLU A 86 -18.61 -25.17 -9.59
CA GLU A 86 -18.88 -26.43 -8.88
C GLU A 86 -18.47 -27.65 -9.71
N GLN A 87 -18.72 -27.63 -11.02
CA GLN A 87 -18.32 -28.71 -11.92
C GLN A 87 -16.80 -28.86 -11.97
N VAL A 88 -16.06 -27.75 -12.12
CA VAL A 88 -14.59 -27.75 -12.09
C VAL A 88 -14.07 -28.28 -10.75
N LYS A 89 -14.69 -27.91 -9.62
CA LYS A 89 -14.33 -28.45 -8.29
C LYS A 89 -14.55 -29.96 -8.17
N ARG A 90 -15.55 -30.51 -8.84
CA ARG A 90 -15.76 -31.98 -8.92
C ARG A 90 -14.72 -32.64 -9.83
N ILE A 91 -14.38 -31.99 -10.94
CA ILE A 91 -13.37 -32.47 -11.89
C ILE A 91 -11.98 -32.51 -11.24
N SER A 92 -11.57 -31.47 -10.50
CA SER A 92 -10.23 -31.42 -9.89
C SER A 92 -9.96 -32.59 -8.94
N ARG A 93 -10.99 -33.15 -8.30
CA ARG A 93 -10.92 -34.34 -7.45
C ARG A 93 -10.64 -35.65 -8.21
N LYS A 94 -10.70 -35.65 -9.54
CA LYS A 94 -10.38 -36.83 -10.38
C LYS A 94 -8.87 -37.10 -10.49
N ALA A 95 -8.02 -36.15 -10.08
CA ALA A 95 -6.57 -36.31 -10.17
C ALA A 95 -6.11 -37.61 -9.47
N LYS A 96 -5.45 -38.50 -10.22
CA LYS A 96 -4.97 -39.80 -9.72
C LYS A 96 -3.56 -39.76 -9.13
N GLY A 97 -2.88 -38.61 -9.20
CA GLY A 97 -1.49 -38.48 -8.80
C GLY A 97 -1.06 -37.04 -8.54
N VAL A 98 0.21 -36.90 -8.14
CA VAL A 98 0.85 -35.62 -7.82
C VAL A 98 1.73 -35.18 -8.98
N MET A 99 1.70 -33.90 -9.31
CA MET A 99 2.60 -33.28 -10.27
C MET A 99 3.54 -32.32 -9.55
N VAL A 100 4.84 -32.46 -9.80
CA VAL A 100 5.87 -31.53 -9.32
C VAL A 100 6.58 -30.95 -10.54
N VAL A 101 6.69 -29.63 -10.57
CA VAL A 101 7.34 -28.91 -11.66
C VAL A 101 8.40 -27.97 -11.10
N SER A 102 9.55 -27.89 -11.77
CA SER A 102 10.53 -26.85 -11.50
C SER A 102 9.96 -25.46 -11.81
N SER A 103 10.52 -24.39 -11.24
CA SER A 103 10.08 -23.04 -11.58
C SER A 103 10.41 -22.68 -13.03
N ALA A 104 9.49 -22.03 -13.75
CA ALA A 104 9.74 -21.57 -15.11
C ALA A 104 10.78 -20.43 -15.13
N THR A 105 11.73 -20.46 -16.08
CA THR A 105 12.71 -19.37 -16.25
C THR A 105 12.13 -18.21 -17.08
N SER A 106 11.09 -18.47 -17.88
CA SER A 106 10.39 -17.49 -18.70
C SER A 106 8.92 -17.33 -18.30
N ASN A 107 8.34 -16.15 -18.56
CA ASN A 107 6.91 -15.94 -18.36
C ASN A 107 6.14 -16.71 -19.45
N PRO A 108 5.35 -17.72 -19.08
CA PRO A 108 4.66 -18.51 -20.07
C PRO A 108 3.55 -17.71 -20.75
N LYS A 109 3.42 -17.84 -22.08
CA LYS A 109 2.46 -17.04 -22.86
C LYS A 109 1.08 -17.70 -23.02
N SER A 110 0.95 -19.00 -22.74
CA SER A 110 -0.29 -19.74 -23.00
C SER A 110 -1.29 -19.62 -21.86
N GLU A 111 -2.56 -19.36 -22.18
CA GLU A 111 -3.65 -19.36 -21.20
C GLU A 111 -3.94 -20.75 -20.61
N ARG A 112 -3.56 -21.82 -21.33
CA ARG A 112 -3.77 -23.21 -20.87
C ARG A 112 -3.08 -23.51 -19.54
N ILE A 113 -2.09 -22.73 -19.15
CA ILE A 113 -1.37 -22.93 -17.88
C ILE A 113 -2.27 -22.74 -16.67
N ARG A 114 -3.33 -21.94 -16.82
CA ARG A 114 -4.36 -21.76 -15.79
C ARG A 114 -5.09 -23.07 -15.45
N LEU A 115 -5.05 -24.08 -16.34
CA LEU A 115 -5.57 -25.42 -16.03
C LEU A 115 -4.87 -26.03 -14.82
N PHE A 116 -3.56 -25.82 -14.64
CA PHE A 116 -2.87 -26.29 -13.44
C PHE A 116 -3.42 -25.65 -12.17
N LYS A 117 -3.72 -24.34 -12.22
CA LYS A 117 -4.33 -23.64 -11.07
C LYS A 117 -5.72 -24.16 -10.75
N GLU A 118 -6.57 -24.39 -11.75
CA GLU A 118 -7.96 -24.80 -11.53
C GLU A 118 -8.11 -26.32 -11.25
N LEU A 119 -7.28 -27.18 -11.84
CA LEU A 119 -7.38 -28.64 -11.71
C LEU A 119 -6.43 -29.23 -10.68
N LEU A 120 -5.23 -28.68 -10.53
CA LEU A 120 -4.17 -29.18 -9.64
C LEU A 120 -3.84 -28.22 -8.50
N SER A 121 -4.48 -27.05 -8.45
CA SER A 121 -4.37 -26.07 -7.36
C SER A 121 -3.00 -25.39 -7.20
N PHE A 122 -2.17 -25.34 -8.25
CA PHE A 122 -0.89 -24.60 -8.24
C PHE A 122 -0.68 -23.74 -9.49
N ASP A 123 0.06 -22.64 -9.37
CA ASP A 123 0.44 -21.78 -10.49
C ASP A 123 1.84 -22.13 -11.04
N VAL A 124 2.01 -22.02 -12.36
CA VAL A 124 3.30 -22.24 -13.04
C VAL A 124 3.75 -20.91 -13.61
N GLY A 125 4.54 -20.20 -12.80
CA GLY A 125 5.08 -18.89 -13.16
C GLY A 125 6.53 -18.76 -12.74
N ARG A 126 7.22 -17.80 -13.35
CA ARG A 126 8.53 -17.39 -12.85
C ARG A 126 8.34 -16.62 -11.54
N PRO A 127 8.82 -17.13 -10.40
CA PRO A 127 8.87 -16.30 -9.20
C PRO A 127 9.84 -15.15 -9.46
N VAL A 128 9.40 -13.93 -9.13
CA VAL A 128 10.27 -12.76 -9.18
C VAL A 128 10.48 -12.35 -7.74
N PHE A 129 11.64 -12.67 -7.17
CA PHE A 129 12.00 -12.23 -5.84
C PHE A 129 12.81 -10.93 -5.93
N TYR A 130 12.43 -9.91 -5.17
CA TYR A 130 13.18 -8.65 -5.05
C TYR A 130 14.14 -8.67 -3.84
N LEU A 131 14.75 -9.82 -3.57
CA LEU A 131 15.75 -9.97 -2.52
C LEU A 131 17.06 -9.33 -2.99
N ARG A 132 17.57 -8.38 -2.21
CA ARG A 132 18.74 -7.60 -2.56
C ARG A 132 19.48 -7.17 -1.28
N ASN A 133 20.75 -7.56 -1.18
CA ASN A 133 21.70 -7.06 -0.19
C ASN A 133 22.84 -6.37 -0.94
N VAL A 134 22.57 -5.16 -1.42
CA VAL A 134 23.49 -4.43 -2.29
C VAL A 134 23.73 -3.05 -1.71
N GLU A 135 25.00 -2.67 -1.64
CA GLU A 135 25.39 -1.32 -1.30
C GLU A 135 25.20 -0.42 -2.54
N ASP A 136 24.29 0.54 -2.45
CA ASP A 136 23.99 1.51 -3.50
C ASP A 136 24.88 2.75 -3.35
N VAL A 137 25.79 2.93 -4.30
CA VAL A 137 26.75 4.03 -4.29
C VAL A 137 26.60 4.88 -5.53
N TYR A 138 26.76 6.19 -5.37
CA TYR A 138 26.80 7.10 -6.50
C TYR A 138 27.97 8.07 -6.41
N GLU A 139 28.42 8.53 -7.57
CA GLU A 139 29.40 9.60 -7.72
C GLU A 139 28.94 10.57 -8.81
N ASP A 140 28.90 11.85 -8.46
CA ASP A 140 28.46 12.91 -9.37
C ASP A 140 29.64 13.34 -10.26
N VAL A 141 29.61 12.92 -11.52
CA VAL A 141 30.70 13.13 -12.49
C VAL A 141 30.33 14.13 -13.59
N GLY A 142 29.06 14.51 -13.66
CA GLY A 142 28.51 15.40 -14.69
C GLY A 142 28.56 14.79 -16.10
N ALA A 143 28.17 15.58 -17.10
CA ALA A 143 27.96 15.09 -18.47
C ALA A 143 29.24 14.90 -19.32
N LYS A 144 30.44 15.17 -18.77
CA LYS A 144 31.69 15.09 -19.54
C LYS A 144 32.14 13.64 -19.71
N GLN A 145 32.03 13.09 -20.91
CA GLN A 145 32.39 11.71 -21.20
C GLN A 145 33.82 11.34 -20.77
N THR A 146 34.79 12.23 -20.93
CA THR A 146 36.19 11.98 -20.52
C THR A 146 36.34 11.71 -19.01
N ILE A 147 35.45 12.27 -18.19
CA ILE A 147 35.44 12.01 -16.74
C ILE A 147 34.77 10.67 -16.46
N LEU A 148 33.64 10.36 -17.12
CA LEU A 148 33.00 9.06 -16.99
C LEU A 148 33.94 7.92 -17.40
N ASP A 149 34.63 8.07 -18.53
CA ASP A 149 35.59 7.11 -19.08
C ASP A 149 36.75 6.86 -18.10
N SER A 150 37.35 7.93 -17.55
CA SER A 150 38.47 7.81 -16.60
C SER A 150 38.04 7.20 -15.26
N MET A 151 36.88 7.60 -14.74
CA MET A 151 36.31 7.02 -13.52
C MET A 151 35.92 5.56 -13.68
N LEU A 152 35.34 5.17 -14.82
CA LEU A 152 35.04 3.77 -15.11
C LEU A 152 36.30 2.91 -15.03
N VAL A 153 37.38 3.34 -15.69
CA VAL A 153 38.67 2.64 -15.68
C VAL A 153 39.25 2.55 -14.26
N GLU A 154 39.23 3.65 -13.51
CA GLU A 154 39.72 3.70 -12.13
C GLU A 154 38.96 2.72 -11.24
N LYS A 155 37.62 2.75 -11.26
CA LYS A 155 36.81 1.90 -10.38
C LYS A 155 36.89 0.43 -10.75
N ILE A 156 36.99 0.07 -12.04
CA ILE A 156 37.23 -1.33 -12.42
C ILE A 156 38.60 -1.81 -11.93
N LYS A 157 39.64 -0.97 -12.00
CA LYS A 157 40.96 -1.32 -11.45
C LYS A 157 40.93 -1.47 -9.93
N GLN A 158 40.16 -0.63 -9.25
CA GLN A 158 39.98 -0.69 -7.80
C GLN A 158 39.21 -1.94 -7.35
N PHE A 159 38.10 -2.27 -8.02
CA PHE A 159 37.21 -3.36 -7.62
C PHE A 159 37.70 -4.73 -8.15
N GLY A 160 38.38 -4.76 -9.29
CA GLY A 160 38.99 -5.96 -9.88
C GLY A 160 38.04 -6.80 -10.75
N TYR A 161 38.22 -8.11 -10.78
CA TYR A 161 37.43 -9.07 -11.57
C TYR A 161 35.93 -9.17 -11.18
N GLY A 162 35.06 -9.71 -12.03
CA GLY A 162 33.67 -10.01 -11.67
C GLY A 162 32.73 -8.80 -11.76
N GLY A 163 33.08 -7.81 -12.58
CA GLY A 163 32.28 -6.61 -12.80
C GLY A 163 31.30 -6.70 -13.96
N LEU A 164 30.12 -6.12 -13.77
CA LEU A 164 29.18 -5.83 -14.87
C LEU A 164 29.16 -4.33 -15.14
N VAL A 165 29.32 -3.93 -16.40
CA VAL A 165 29.21 -2.53 -16.82
C VAL A 165 27.91 -2.36 -17.58
N PHE A 166 27.03 -1.49 -17.08
CA PHE A 166 25.75 -1.17 -17.71
C PHE A 166 25.76 0.26 -18.24
N VAL A 167 25.83 0.40 -19.55
CA VAL A 167 25.74 1.68 -20.26
C VAL A 167 24.28 2.12 -20.30
N SER A 168 24.00 3.37 -19.92
CA SER A 168 22.65 3.90 -20.06
C SER A 168 22.17 3.80 -21.51
N SER A 169 20.88 3.44 -21.70
CA SER A 169 20.31 3.16 -23.01
C SER A 169 20.30 4.32 -23.99
N ASP A 170 20.42 5.56 -23.50
CA ASP A 170 20.51 6.76 -24.34
C ASP A 170 21.83 6.87 -25.12
N TYR A 171 22.92 6.28 -24.62
CA TYR A 171 24.20 6.24 -25.35
C TYR A 171 24.22 5.21 -26.50
N GLY A 172 23.23 4.32 -26.56
CA GLY A 172 23.12 3.32 -27.60
C GLY A 172 24.19 2.22 -27.55
N LYS A 173 24.22 1.42 -28.61
CA LYS A 173 25.13 0.26 -28.74
C LYS A 173 26.56 0.66 -29.07
N GLU A 174 26.73 1.71 -29.87
CA GLU A 174 28.05 2.21 -30.29
C GLU A 174 28.94 2.52 -29.09
N LYS A 175 28.36 3.08 -28.02
CA LYS A 175 29.11 3.35 -26.78
C LYS A 175 29.59 2.08 -26.08
N VAL A 176 28.90 0.95 -26.20
CA VAL A 176 29.36 -0.34 -25.65
C VAL A 176 30.67 -0.75 -26.34
N ASP A 177 30.76 -0.59 -27.66
CA ASP A 177 31.95 -0.94 -28.43
C ASP A 177 33.11 0.03 -28.14
N GLU A 178 32.83 1.33 -28.04
CA GLU A 178 33.83 2.32 -27.60
C GLU A 178 34.42 1.98 -26.23
N LEU A 179 33.58 1.64 -25.25
CA LEU A 179 34.04 1.27 -23.91
C LEU A 179 34.81 -0.06 -23.93
N LYS A 180 34.42 -1.01 -24.78
CA LYS A 180 35.17 -2.26 -25.00
C LYS A 180 36.62 -1.96 -25.42
N GLU A 181 36.80 -1.08 -26.39
CA GLU A 181 38.13 -0.66 -26.86
C GLU A 181 38.89 0.13 -25.79
N LEU A 182 38.23 1.07 -25.11
CA LEU A 182 38.82 1.89 -24.05
C LEU A 182 39.38 1.03 -22.93
N LEU A 183 38.59 0.07 -22.43
CA LEU A 183 38.98 -0.83 -21.35
C LEU A 183 40.15 -1.73 -21.79
N SER A 184 40.09 -2.24 -23.03
CA SER A 184 41.18 -3.05 -23.60
C SER A 184 42.49 -2.27 -23.68
N LYS A 185 42.46 -0.99 -24.09
CA LYS A 185 43.63 -0.10 -24.13
C LYS A 185 44.26 0.13 -22.74
N HIS A 186 43.45 0.07 -21.68
CA HIS A 186 43.91 0.23 -20.30
C HIS A 186 44.26 -1.08 -19.60
N GLY A 187 44.36 -2.19 -20.35
CA GLY A 187 44.74 -3.50 -19.86
C GLY A 187 43.63 -4.25 -19.12
N ILE A 188 42.37 -3.84 -19.29
CA ILE A 188 41.21 -4.49 -18.65
C ILE A 188 40.60 -5.49 -19.63
N THR A 189 40.59 -6.78 -19.29
CA THR A 189 39.97 -7.80 -20.15
C THR A 189 38.45 -7.75 -20.07
N ASN A 190 37.77 -7.73 -21.22
CA ASN A 190 36.33 -7.48 -21.26
C ASN A 190 35.66 -8.09 -22.50
N GLU A 191 34.32 -8.20 -22.49
CA GLU A 191 33.53 -8.61 -23.65
C GLU A 191 32.13 -7.96 -23.66
N SER A 192 31.55 -7.80 -24.86
CA SER A 192 30.22 -7.22 -25.07
C SER A 192 29.10 -8.26 -24.91
N TYR A 193 27.95 -7.83 -24.40
CA TYR A 193 26.72 -8.63 -24.34
C TYR A 193 26.25 -9.15 -25.72
N GLU A 194 26.67 -8.52 -26.82
CA GLU A 194 26.33 -8.96 -28.19
C GLU A 194 27.02 -10.26 -28.58
N ASN A 195 28.24 -10.48 -28.07
CA ASN A 195 29.00 -11.72 -28.26
C ASN A 195 28.76 -12.73 -27.11
N PHE A 196 27.71 -12.51 -26.31
CA PHE A 196 27.43 -13.33 -25.15
C PHE A 196 27.10 -14.77 -25.57
N SER A 197 28.02 -15.66 -25.27
CA SER A 197 27.97 -17.09 -25.59
C SER A 197 28.45 -17.90 -24.38
N GLU A 198 28.19 -19.20 -24.39
CA GLU A 198 28.63 -20.11 -23.32
C GLU A 198 30.16 -20.10 -23.15
N ALA A 199 30.92 -19.97 -24.24
CA ALA A 199 32.37 -19.82 -24.21
C ALA A 199 32.83 -18.54 -23.51
N VAL A 200 32.17 -17.40 -23.78
CA VAL A 200 32.47 -16.13 -23.10
C VAL A 200 32.11 -16.22 -21.61
N LEU A 201 31.01 -16.89 -21.29
CA LEU A 201 30.59 -17.11 -19.91
C LEU A 201 31.62 -17.93 -19.12
N GLU A 202 32.18 -19.00 -19.70
CA GLU A 202 33.22 -19.79 -19.05
C GLU A 202 34.52 -19.02 -18.85
N ARG A 203 34.97 -18.27 -19.87
CA ARG A 203 36.13 -17.36 -19.75
C ARG A 203 35.93 -16.33 -18.65
N TYR A 204 34.71 -15.78 -18.56
CA TYR A 204 34.33 -14.89 -17.47
C TYR A 204 34.43 -15.62 -16.14
N LYS A 205 33.79 -16.78 -15.94
CA LYS A 205 33.86 -17.55 -14.67
C LYS A 205 35.29 -17.90 -14.23
N ASN A 206 36.19 -18.17 -15.18
CA ASN A 206 37.58 -18.55 -14.91
C ASN A 206 38.49 -17.37 -14.55
N GLY A 207 38.01 -16.13 -14.59
CA GLY A 207 38.84 -14.96 -14.30
C GLY A 207 39.55 -14.36 -15.52
N GLU A 208 39.39 -14.94 -16.71
CA GLU A 208 40.08 -14.45 -17.92
C GLU A 208 39.52 -13.11 -18.41
N LEU A 209 38.23 -12.87 -18.17
CA LEU A 209 37.56 -11.60 -18.46
C LEU A 209 37.25 -10.90 -17.13
N GLN A 210 37.72 -9.67 -16.94
CA GLN A 210 37.44 -8.88 -15.74
C GLN A 210 36.01 -8.36 -15.70
N VAL A 211 35.48 -7.90 -16.84
CA VAL A 211 34.14 -7.30 -16.90
C VAL A 211 33.34 -7.71 -18.14
N LEU A 212 32.02 -7.73 -18.02
CA LEU A 212 31.08 -7.83 -19.15
C LEU A 212 30.34 -6.50 -19.32
N ILE A 213 30.19 -6.04 -20.56
CA ILE A 213 29.62 -4.73 -20.89
C ILE A 213 28.27 -4.92 -21.57
N GLY A 214 27.25 -4.20 -21.12
CA GLY A 214 25.92 -4.22 -21.72
C GLY A 214 25.17 -2.92 -21.56
N ILE A 215 24.01 -2.83 -22.20
CA ILE A 215 23.06 -1.72 -22.04
C ILE A 215 22.17 -1.94 -20.81
N SER A 216 21.90 -0.89 -20.03
CA SER A 216 20.93 -0.88 -18.94
C SER A 216 19.49 -0.96 -19.48
N SER A 217 19.04 -2.17 -19.79
CA SER A 217 17.67 -2.44 -20.25
C SER A 217 17.20 -3.78 -19.72
N TYR A 218 15.90 -3.88 -19.37
CA TYR A 218 15.29 -5.15 -18.95
C TYR A 218 15.35 -6.27 -20.02
N ARG A 219 15.64 -5.92 -21.27
CA ARG A 219 15.81 -6.88 -22.37
C ARG A 219 17.23 -7.42 -22.48
N ASN A 220 18.21 -6.80 -21.84
CA ASN A 220 19.61 -7.20 -21.96
C ASN A 220 19.87 -8.57 -21.30
N PRO A 221 20.51 -9.54 -21.98
CA PRO A 221 20.93 -10.82 -21.41
C PRO A 221 21.77 -10.73 -20.11
N LEU A 222 22.65 -9.73 -19.98
CA LEU A 222 23.43 -9.53 -18.75
C LEU A 222 22.55 -9.10 -17.57
N ALA A 223 21.52 -8.30 -17.84
CA ALA A 223 20.49 -7.97 -16.86
C ALA A 223 19.46 -9.10 -16.69
N ARG A 224 19.40 -10.05 -17.63
CA ARG A 224 18.38 -11.11 -17.74
C ARG A 224 19.01 -12.49 -17.98
N GLY A 225 19.13 -13.26 -16.90
CA GLY A 225 19.43 -14.70 -17.00
C GLY A 225 20.88 -15.06 -16.68
N LEU A 226 21.74 -14.07 -16.43
CA LEU A 226 23.03 -14.32 -15.81
C LEU A 226 22.83 -14.52 -14.30
N ASP A 227 23.14 -15.73 -13.81
CA ASP A 227 23.03 -16.12 -12.40
C ASP A 227 24.25 -16.94 -11.98
N ILE A 228 25.36 -16.24 -11.77
CA ILE A 228 26.66 -16.80 -11.36
C ILE A 228 27.18 -16.02 -10.14
N PRO A 229 26.48 -16.14 -8.99
CA PRO A 229 26.77 -15.35 -7.81
C PRO A 229 28.12 -15.63 -7.18
N GLU A 230 28.81 -16.71 -7.54
CA GLU A 230 30.19 -17.03 -7.17
C GLU A 230 31.25 -16.14 -7.85
N VAL A 231 30.83 -15.36 -8.86
CA VAL A 231 31.70 -14.56 -9.72
C VAL A 231 31.31 -13.09 -9.71
N ILE A 232 30.04 -12.75 -9.91
CA ILE A 232 29.61 -11.35 -10.07
C ILE A 232 29.70 -10.63 -8.73
N ARG A 233 30.54 -9.60 -8.62
CA ARG A 233 30.79 -8.85 -7.39
C ARG A 233 30.10 -7.49 -7.38
N TYR A 234 30.15 -6.78 -8.49
CA TYR A 234 29.69 -5.40 -8.58
C TYR A 234 29.11 -5.06 -9.95
N ALA A 235 28.28 -4.03 -9.99
CA ALA A 235 27.72 -3.46 -11.21
C ALA A 235 28.05 -1.96 -11.24
N ILE A 236 28.66 -1.49 -12.33
CA ILE A 236 28.91 -0.07 -12.58
C ILE A 236 27.92 0.39 -13.66
N PHE A 237 27.15 1.43 -13.36
CA PHE A 237 26.30 2.10 -14.33
C PHE A 237 27.06 3.28 -14.93
N TYR A 238 27.37 3.17 -16.22
CA TYR A 238 27.93 4.26 -17.01
C TYR A 238 26.79 5.19 -17.43
N GLY A 239 26.58 6.22 -16.62
CA GLY A 239 25.41 7.08 -16.68
C GLY A 239 24.20 6.51 -15.92
N VAL A 240 23.30 7.40 -15.51
CA VAL A 240 22.06 7.01 -14.83
C VAL A 240 21.18 6.24 -15.81
N PRO A 241 20.60 5.07 -15.45
CA PRO A 241 19.63 4.37 -16.29
C PRO A 241 18.44 5.25 -16.69
N LYS A 242 18.21 5.42 -18.00
CA LYS A 242 17.20 6.34 -18.55
C LYS A 242 16.24 5.69 -19.55
N ILE A 243 14.99 6.12 -19.50
CA ILE A 243 14.01 5.99 -20.58
C ILE A 243 13.92 7.35 -21.27
N VAL A 244 14.23 7.38 -22.57
CA VAL A 244 14.11 8.57 -23.40
C VAL A 244 12.81 8.48 -24.19
N VAL A 245 11.87 9.38 -23.89
CA VAL A 245 10.57 9.45 -24.57
C VAL A 245 10.62 10.58 -25.58
N SER A 246 10.56 10.24 -26.87
CA SER A 246 10.41 11.24 -27.93
C SER A 246 9.02 11.85 -27.89
N LEU A 247 8.95 13.18 -27.93
CA LEU A 247 7.69 13.91 -28.14
C LEU A 247 7.35 14.00 -29.65
N ASP A 248 8.34 13.78 -30.51
CA ASP A 248 8.28 13.96 -31.98
C ASP A 248 8.13 12.68 -32.80
N LEU A 249 8.50 11.52 -32.26
CA LEU A 249 8.46 10.24 -32.98
C LEU A 249 8.00 9.12 -32.04
N GLU A 250 6.70 8.77 -32.10
CA GLU A 250 6.06 7.47 -31.80
C GLU A 250 4.71 7.62 -31.06
N GLY A 251 3.64 7.08 -31.67
CA GLY A 251 2.29 6.99 -31.08
C GLY A 251 2.13 5.90 -30.00
N ASN A 252 3.17 5.63 -29.20
CA ASN A 252 3.08 4.63 -28.13
C ASN A 252 2.36 5.23 -26.92
N VAL A 253 1.10 4.82 -26.72
CA VAL A 253 0.24 5.26 -25.62
C VAL A 253 0.93 5.17 -24.25
N LYS A 254 1.77 4.14 -24.03
CA LYS A 254 2.50 3.98 -22.75
C LYS A 254 3.56 5.04 -22.55
N HIS A 255 4.27 5.44 -23.60
CA HIS A 255 5.28 6.50 -23.52
C HIS A 255 4.63 7.86 -23.26
N ILE A 256 3.51 8.15 -23.94
CA ILE A 256 2.74 9.38 -23.72
C ILE A 256 2.21 9.42 -22.28
N LEU A 257 1.63 8.31 -21.80
CA LEU A 257 1.14 8.19 -20.43
C LEU A 257 2.26 8.34 -19.39
N LEU A 258 3.44 7.76 -19.64
CA LEU A 258 4.61 7.92 -18.77
C LEU A 258 5.08 9.38 -18.71
N ALA A 259 5.11 10.08 -19.86
CA ALA A 259 5.53 11.47 -19.92
C ALA A 259 4.58 12.38 -19.12
N ILE A 260 3.28 12.27 -19.39
CA ILE A 260 2.30 13.13 -18.72
C ILE A 260 2.13 12.79 -17.23
N SER A 261 2.23 11.52 -16.84
CA SER A 261 2.16 11.10 -15.43
C SER A 261 3.35 11.60 -14.61
N THR A 262 4.53 11.71 -15.22
CA THR A 262 5.72 12.27 -14.56
C THR A 262 5.57 13.78 -14.34
N LEU A 263 4.95 14.51 -15.29
CA LEU A 263 4.77 15.97 -15.19
C LEU A 263 3.61 16.37 -14.28
N ARG A 264 2.59 15.52 -14.16
CA ARG A 264 1.35 15.84 -13.44
C ARG A 264 1.59 16.32 -11.99
N PRO A 265 2.37 15.65 -11.13
CA PRO A 265 2.60 16.13 -9.76
C PRO A 265 3.30 17.49 -9.72
N LEU A 266 4.28 17.71 -10.61
CA LEU A 266 5.01 18.98 -10.71
C LEU A 266 4.08 20.16 -11.05
N ILE A 267 3.12 19.93 -11.94
CA ILE A 267 2.14 20.92 -12.38
C ILE A 267 1.08 21.17 -11.30
N ALA A 268 0.56 20.11 -10.69
CA ALA A 268 -0.50 20.20 -9.70
C ALA A 268 -0.05 20.90 -8.39
N ARG A 269 1.25 20.85 -8.06
CA ARG A 269 1.82 21.54 -6.89
C ARG A 269 2.09 23.03 -7.12
N ASP A 270 2.06 23.48 -8.37
CA ASP A 270 2.33 24.86 -8.72
C ASP A 270 1.02 25.65 -8.84
N LYS A 271 0.89 26.73 -8.06
CA LYS A 271 -0.35 27.54 -8.00
C LYS A 271 -0.71 28.20 -9.33
N GLU A 272 0.27 28.51 -10.17
CA GLU A 272 0.01 29.15 -11.47
C GLU A 272 -0.39 28.12 -12.54
N LEU A 273 0.07 26.88 -12.38
CA LEU A 273 -0.12 25.81 -13.35
C LEU A 273 -1.21 24.81 -12.96
N GLU A 274 -1.68 24.81 -11.71
CA GLU A 274 -2.73 23.89 -11.22
C GLU A 274 -4.01 23.95 -12.07
N LYS A 275 -4.25 25.08 -12.75
CA LYS A 275 -5.31 25.30 -13.76
C LYS A 275 -5.34 24.24 -14.87
N TRP A 276 -4.19 23.63 -15.19
CA TRP A 276 -4.05 22.59 -16.21
C TRP A 276 -4.37 21.18 -15.70
N THR A 277 -4.42 20.97 -14.39
CA THR A 277 -4.64 19.65 -13.77
C THR A 277 -5.91 18.94 -14.28
N PRO A 278 -7.08 19.60 -14.44
CA PRO A 278 -8.27 18.95 -14.97
C PRO A 278 -8.10 18.44 -16.41
N THR A 279 -7.36 19.18 -17.24
CA THR A 279 -7.05 18.80 -18.63
C THR A 279 -6.11 17.60 -18.66
N ILE A 280 -5.07 17.63 -17.82
CA ILE A 280 -4.11 16.52 -17.69
C ILE A 280 -4.81 15.24 -17.21
N ASP A 281 -5.65 15.35 -16.18
CA ASP A 281 -6.44 14.22 -15.67
C ASP A 281 -7.36 13.63 -16.75
N LYS A 282 -7.92 14.47 -17.63
CA LYS A 282 -8.74 14.02 -18.76
C LYS A 282 -7.90 13.25 -19.77
N TRP A 283 -6.75 13.79 -20.20
CA TRP A 283 -5.84 13.10 -21.11
C TRP A 283 -5.36 11.77 -20.54
N MET A 284 -4.97 11.75 -19.28
CA MET A 284 -4.49 10.55 -18.61
C MET A 284 -5.56 9.46 -18.56
N LYS A 285 -6.80 9.79 -18.14
CA LYS A 285 -7.92 8.83 -18.17
C LYS A 285 -8.16 8.26 -19.56
N GLU A 286 -8.04 9.10 -20.59
CA GLU A 286 -8.25 8.68 -21.96
C GLU A 286 -7.11 7.77 -22.47
N LEU A 287 -5.86 8.13 -22.20
CA LEU A 287 -4.69 7.32 -22.50
C LEU A 287 -4.71 5.97 -21.77
N THR A 288 -5.12 5.92 -20.49
CA THR A 288 -5.30 4.66 -19.75
C THR A 288 -6.34 3.77 -20.43
N LYS A 289 -7.48 4.32 -20.86
CA LYS A 289 -8.50 3.57 -21.60
C LYS A 289 -7.96 3.04 -22.93
N LEU A 290 -7.27 3.88 -23.70
CA LEU A 290 -6.68 3.50 -24.99
C LEU A 290 -5.58 2.45 -24.83
N GLY A 291 -4.77 2.53 -23.77
CA GLY A 291 -3.70 1.57 -23.49
C GLY A 291 -4.18 0.16 -23.15
N ASN A 292 -5.43 0.03 -22.71
CA ASN A 292 -6.07 -1.25 -22.41
C ASN A 292 -6.74 -1.89 -23.63
N VAL A 293 -6.79 -1.21 -24.78
CA VAL A 293 -7.30 -1.73 -26.05
C VAL A 293 -6.15 -2.31 -26.86
N ALA A 294 -6.31 -3.52 -27.40
CA ALA A 294 -5.24 -4.19 -28.15
C ALA A 294 -4.78 -3.41 -29.41
N ASN A 295 -5.71 -2.73 -30.09
CA ASN A 295 -5.47 -1.86 -31.23
C ASN A 295 -6.21 -0.53 -31.03
N PRO A 296 -5.64 0.45 -30.31
CA PRO A 296 -6.28 1.73 -30.09
C PRO A 296 -6.41 2.54 -31.40
N PRO A 297 -7.45 3.38 -31.56
CA PRO A 297 -7.60 4.24 -32.73
C PRO A 297 -6.40 5.18 -32.91
N LYS A 298 -5.61 4.95 -33.97
CA LYS A 298 -4.35 5.67 -34.22
C LYS A 298 -4.55 7.19 -34.31
N ASP A 299 -5.59 7.63 -35.00
CA ASP A 299 -5.87 9.06 -35.19
C ASP A 299 -6.13 9.77 -33.86
N ARG A 300 -6.84 9.12 -32.93
CA ARG A 300 -7.11 9.69 -31.61
C ARG A 300 -5.86 9.73 -30.74
N VAL A 301 -5.04 8.69 -30.80
CA VAL A 301 -3.74 8.65 -30.09
C VAL A 301 -2.83 9.77 -30.59
N GLU A 302 -2.76 9.98 -31.90
CA GLU A 302 -1.95 11.05 -32.49
C GLU A 302 -2.50 12.45 -32.15
N GLN A 303 -3.82 12.62 -32.13
CA GLN A 303 -4.43 13.88 -31.69
C GLN A 303 -4.06 14.21 -30.23
N LEU A 304 -4.22 13.25 -29.31
CA LEU A 304 -3.85 13.42 -27.90
C LEU A 304 -2.37 13.73 -27.75
N ARG A 305 -1.53 13.05 -28.53
CA ARG A 305 -0.09 13.28 -28.55
C ARG A 305 0.25 14.71 -28.93
N GLU A 306 -0.34 15.24 -30.00
CA GLU A 306 -0.09 16.63 -30.44
C GLU A 306 -0.62 17.66 -29.45
N GLU A 307 -1.78 17.42 -28.82
CA GLU A 307 -2.29 18.26 -27.73
C GLU A 307 -1.31 18.30 -26.54
N ILE A 308 -0.85 17.13 -26.09
CA ILE A 308 0.10 17.01 -24.97
C ILE A 308 1.45 17.61 -25.33
N LYS A 309 1.95 17.40 -26.54
CA LYS A 309 3.21 17.97 -27.02
C LYS A 309 3.16 19.50 -26.98
N LYS A 310 2.11 20.11 -27.54
CA LYS A 310 1.93 21.57 -27.49
C LYS A 310 1.87 22.10 -26.06
N PHE A 311 1.25 21.34 -25.16
CA PHE A 311 1.21 21.68 -23.75
C PHE A 311 2.60 21.63 -23.09
N ILE A 312 3.34 20.52 -23.26
CA ILE A 312 4.68 20.35 -22.69
C ILE A 312 5.65 21.43 -23.19
N LEU A 313 5.54 21.79 -24.47
CA LEU A 313 6.42 22.78 -25.11
C LEU A 313 5.97 24.24 -24.91
N SER A 314 4.92 24.49 -24.13
CA SER A 314 4.54 25.86 -23.78
C SER A 314 5.57 26.49 -22.85
N GLU A 315 5.78 27.80 -22.98
CA GLU A 315 6.83 28.54 -22.27
C GLU A 315 6.74 28.38 -20.74
N GLU A 316 5.53 28.48 -20.19
CA GLU A 316 5.24 28.29 -18.76
C GLU A 316 5.70 26.88 -18.28
N ILE A 317 5.42 25.84 -19.06
CA ILE A 317 5.70 24.45 -18.70
C ILE A 317 7.19 24.13 -18.86
N ILE A 318 7.83 24.58 -19.95
CA ILE A 318 9.29 24.44 -20.12
C ILE A 318 10.03 25.11 -18.97
N LYS A 319 9.63 26.33 -18.57
CA LYS A 319 10.25 27.03 -17.44
C LYS A 319 10.08 26.24 -16.14
N LYS A 320 8.93 25.59 -15.94
CA LYS A 320 8.69 24.75 -14.78
C LYS A 320 9.52 23.46 -14.80
N ILE A 321 9.61 22.78 -15.93
CA ILE A 321 10.46 21.58 -16.09
C ILE A 321 11.93 21.93 -15.86
N ASN A 322 12.39 23.06 -16.41
CA ASN A 322 13.77 23.49 -16.25
C ASN A 322 14.12 23.87 -14.81
N SER A 323 13.17 24.36 -14.01
CA SER A 323 13.37 24.63 -12.58
C SER A 323 13.17 23.41 -11.69
N ALA A 324 12.61 22.31 -12.20
CA ALA A 324 12.47 21.06 -11.45
C ALA A 324 13.80 20.30 -11.35
N ASP A 325 14.04 19.69 -10.20
CA ASP A 325 15.27 18.94 -9.90
C ASP A 325 15.20 17.45 -10.26
N ASP A 326 14.11 16.99 -10.86
CA ASP A 326 13.84 15.56 -11.10
C ASP A 326 13.27 15.24 -12.48
N ILE A 327 13.27 16.20 -13.40
CA ILE A 327 12.80 16.01 -14.78
C ILE A 327 13.75 16.71 -15.74
N THR A 328 14.14 16.00 -16.80
CA THR A 328 15.00 16.54 -17.86
C THR A 328 14.26 16.55 -19.19
N LEU A 329 14.28 17.70 -19.86
CA LEU A 329 13.81 17.88 -21.23
C LEU A 329 15.03 18.20 -22.11
N ARG A 330 15.28 17.37 -23.12
CA ARG A 330 16.39 17.53 -24.08
C ARG A 330 15.86 17.95 -25.45
N GLN A 331 16.67 18.74 -26.15
CA GLN A 331 16.44 19.09 -27.54
C GLN A 331 17.64 18.62 -28.37
N GLU A 332 17.41 17.72 -29.31
CA GLU A 332 18.42 17.11 -30.17
C GLU A 332 17.88 17.09 -31.61
N ASP A 333 18.64 17.61 -32.58
CA ASP A 333 18.26 17.70 -34.00
C ASP A 333 16.86 18.30 -34.25
N GLY A 334 16.48 19.31 -33.46
CA GLY A 334 15.18 19.97 -33.55
C GLY A 334 14.00 19.16 -32.99
N LYS A 335 14.25 17.98 -32.40
CA LYS A 335 13.26 17.15 -31.71
C LYS A 335 13.42 17.27 -30.21
N TRP A 336 12.30 17.08 -29.51
CA TRP A 336 12.19 17.15 -28.06
C TRP A 336 12.03 15.78 -27.44
N TYR A 337 12.77 15.57 -26.35
CA TYR A 337 12.80 14.32 -25.63
C TYR A 337 12.63 14.56 -24.14
N LEU A 338 11.67 13.85 -23.53
CA LEU A 338 11.54 13.79 -22.09
C LEU A 338 12.36 12.62 -21.56
N VAL A 339 13.27 12.88 -20.63
CA VAL A 339 14.15 11.87 -20.06
C VAL A 339 13.71 11.58 -18.63
N VAL A 340 13.41 10.31 -18.35
CA VAL A 340 13.00 9.82 -17.03
C VAL A 340 13.84 8.62 -16.63
N ALA A 341 13.93 8.35 -15.33
CA ALA A 341 14.74 7.22 -14.84
C ALA A 341 14.13 5.85 -15.20
N ASP A 342 14.98 4.87 -15.57
CA ASP A 342 14.62 3.46 -15.71
C ASP A 342 14.87 2.69 -14.39
N VAL A 343 13.87 2.73 -13.51
CA VAL A 343 13.90 2.02 -12.22
C VAL A 343 14.02 0.50 -12.40
N THR A 344 13.35 -0.05 -13.42
CA THR A 344 13.34 -1.50 -13.66
C THR A 344 14.69 -1.98 -14.16
N GLY A 345 15.30 -1.23 -15.10
CA GLY A 345 16.66 -1.47 -15.58
C GLY A 345 17.67 -1.44 -14.43
N TYR A 346 17.60 -0.42 -13.58
CA TYR A 346 18.47 -0.29 -12.40
C TYR A 346 18.40 -1.50 -11.46
N LEU A 347 17.19 -1.87 -11.03
CA LEU A 347 17.00 -2.96 -10.06
C LEU A 347 17.37 -4.33 -10.61
N GLN A 348 17.08 -4.58 -11.89
CA GLN A 348 17.44 -5.86 -12.51
C GLN A 348 18.95 -6.02 -12.68
N ALA A 349 19.65 -4.95 -13.05
CA ALA A 349 21.09 -4.94 -13.22
C ALA A 349 21.82 -5.02 -11.88
N SER A 350 21.47 -4.14 -10.94
CA SER A 350 22.07 -4.13 -9.59
C SER A 350 21.74 -5.41 -8.81
N GLY A 351 20.56 -5.99 -8.99
CA GLY A 351 20.19 -7.29 -8.41
C GLY A 351 20.96 -8.50 -8.95
N ARG A 352 21.85 -8.33 -9.94
CA ARG A 352 22.77 -9.41 -10.38
C ARG A 352 23.95 -9.59 -9.44
N THR A 353 24.25 -8.57 -8.64
CA THR A 353 25.41 -8.59 -7.72
C THR A 353 25.07 -9.20 -6.37
N SER A 354 23.80 -9.54 -6.12
CA SER A 354 23.32 -10.14 -4.88
C SER A 354 22.36 -11.27 -5.20
N ARG A 355 22.64 -12.47 -4.69
CA ARG A 355 21.79 -13.65 -4.85
C ARG A 355 21.64 -14.43 -3.57
N LEU A 356 20.51 -15.12 -3.48
CA LEU A 356 20.27 -16.10 -2.44
C LEU A 356 21.06 -17.38 -2.75
N PHE A 357 21.78 -17.89 -1.77
CA PHE A 357 22.50 -19.17 -1.80
C PHE A 357 22.33 -19.86 -0.44
N VAL A 358 22.83 -21.10 -0.29
CA VAL A 358 22.66 -21.92 0.93
C VAL A 358 23.11 -21.21 2.22
N GLY A 359 24.03 -20.24 2.14
CA GLY A 359 24.52 -19.48 3.28
C GLY A 359 23.83 -18.14 3.54
N GLY A 360 22.71 -17.84 2.86
CA GLY A 360 21.95 -16.59 2.97
C GLY A 360 21.95 -15.77 1.67
N ILE A 361 21.88 -14.44 1.78
CA ILE A 361 21.97 -13.53 0.63
C ILE A 361 23.38 -12.96 0.52
N THR A 362 24.00 -13.06 -0.65
CA THR A 362 25.35 -12.52 -0.87
C THR A 362 25.32 -10.99 -0.90
N LYS A 363 26.31 -10.34 -0.29
CA LYS A 363 26.53 -8.90 -0.47
C LYS A 363 26.98 -8.60 -1.91
N GLY A 364 26.58 -7.43 -2.41
CA GLY A 364 26.99 -6.90 -3.71
C GLY A 364 27.18 -5.38 -3.70
N LEU A 365 27.76 -4.84 -4.76
CA LEU A 365 27.95 -3.40 -4.95
C LEU A 365 27.23 -2.92 -6.23
N SER A 366 26.52 -1.79 -6.13
CA SER A 366 25.98 -1.04 -7.27
C SER A 366 26.60 0.35 -7.26
N TYR A 367 27.28 0.72 -8.35
CA TYR A 367 27.99 1.99 -8.45
C TYR A 367 27.44 2.80 -9.63
N VAL A 368 26.83 3.96 -9.38
CA VAL A 368 26.25 4.81 -10.43
C VAL A 368 27.14 6.01 -10.68
N LEU A 369 27.68 6.12 -11.89
CA LEU A 369 28.31 7.33 -12.39
C LEU A 369 27.21 8.28 -12.86
N VAL A 370 26.92 9.29 -12.05
CA VAL A 370 25.81 10.22 -12.30
C VAL A 370 26.25 11.27 -13.30
N ASP A 371 25.74 11.14 -14.52
CA ASP A 371 25.97 12.07 -15.63
C ASP A 371 24.87 13.15 -15.72
N ASP A 372 23.67 12.82 -15.24
CA ASP A 372 22.50 13.70 -15.21
C ASP A 372 21.87 13.68 -13.81
N LYS A 373 22.16 14.73 -13.02
CA LYS A 373 21.72 14.82 -11.63
C LYS A 373 20.19 14.83 -11.49
N LYS A 374 19.47 15.43 -12.43
CA LYS A 374 18.02 15.49 -12.39
C LYS A 374 17.40 14.11 -12.59
N VAL A 375 17.90 13.36 -13.57
CA VAL A 375 17.42 11.98 -13.78
C VAL A 375 17.80 11.08 -12.60
N PHE A 376 18.95 11.30 -11.96
CA PHE A 376 19.30 10.60 -10.73
C PHE A 376 18.33 10.87 -9.57
N ASN A 377 17.96 12.13 -9.36
CA ASN A 377 16.94 12.50 -8.37
C ASN A 377 15.57 11.86 -8.71
N ASN A 378 15.21 11.80 -9.99
CA ASN A 378 14.02 11.06 -10.46
C ASN A 378 14.09 9.58 -10.09
N LEU A 379 15.25 8.94 -10.28
CA LEU A 379 15.49 7.54 -9.93
C LEU A 379 15.30 7.31 -8.44
N ILE A 380 15.90 8.16 -7.59
CA ILE A 380 15.75 8.11 -6.13
C ILE A 380 14.28 8.27 -5.74
N ARG A 381 13.58 9.29 -6.27
CA ARG A 381 12.14 9.52 -6.01
C ARG A 381 11.31 8.27 -6.33
N LYS A 382 11.44 7.70 -7.53
CA LYS A 382 10.66 6.54 -7.94
C LYS A 382 11.01 5.27 -7.16
N LEU A 383 12.28 5.06 -6.82
CA LEU A 383 12.71 3.92 -6.00
C LEU A 383 12.12 3.99 -4.58
N ARG A 384 12.07 5.20 -3.99
CA ARG A 384 11.40 5.43 -2.70
C ARG A 384 9.93 5.01 -2.75
N TRP A 385 9.23 5.33 -3.83
CA TRP A 385 7.81 5.02 -4.01
C TRP A 385 7.52 3.52 -4.10
N TRP A 386 8.34 2.78 -4.85
CA TRP A 386 8.09 1.36 -5.13
C TRP A 386 8.67 0.39 -4.09
N PHE A 387 9.86 0.70 -3.53
CA PHE A 387 10.63 -0.25 -2.71
C PHE A 387 10.83 0.19 -1.26
N SER A 388 10.26 1.33 -0.85
CA SER A 388 10.16 1.76 0.56
C SER A 388 11.46 1.61 1.35
N SER A 389 12.35 2.61 1.29
CA SER A 389 13.59 2.70 2.09
C SER A 389 14.65 1.59 1.92
N ASP A 390 14.41 0.56 1.11
CA ASP A 390 15.38 -0.53 0.86
C ASP A 390 16.60 -0.09 0.03
N VAL A 391 16.44 0.98 -0.76
CA VAL A 391 17.47 1.46 -1.69
C VAL A 391 17.86 2.87 -1.26
N VAL A 392 18.98 2.97 -0.56
CA VAL A 392 19.54 4.24 -0.10
C VAL A 392 20.88 4.45 -0.77
N PHE A 393 20.93 5.41 -1.68
CA PHE A 393 22.18 5.79 -2.33
C PHE A 393 23.08 6.55 -1.36
N LYS A 394 24.31 6.06 -1.20
CA LYS A 394 25.37 6.71 -0.44
C LYS A 394 26.38 7.35 -1.38
N GLU A 395 26.93 8.48 -0.99
CA GLU A 395 28.01 9.11 -1.74
C GLU A 395 29.27 8.25 -1.67
N ALA A 396 29.96 8.09 -2.80
CA ALA A 396 31.17 7.28 -2.89
C ALA A 396 32.24 7.64 -1.84
N GLN A 397 32.35 8.93 -1.48
CA GLN A 397 33.30 9.42 -0.48
C GLN A 397 33.03 8.90 0.94
N SER A 398 31.80 8.49 1.24
CA SER A 398 31.40 7.98 2.56
C SER A 398 31.68 6.49 2.76
N ILE A 399 32.19 5.79 1.74
CA ILE A 399 32.31 4.33 1.71
C ILE A 399 33.78 3.89 1.71
N ASP A 400 34.11 2.96 2.61
CA ASP A 400 35.37 2.21 2.52
C ASP A 400 35.21 1.02 1.58
N PHE A 401 35.59 1.20 0.32
CA PHE A 401 35.53 0.16 -0.71
C PHE A 401 36.45 -1.02 -0.42
N THR A 402 37.54 -0.84 0.33
CA THR A 402 38.47 -1.93 0.64
C THR A 402 37.78 -2.96 1.52
N THR A 403 37.11 -2.48 2.57
CA THR A 403 36.32 -3.33 3.47
C THR A 403 35.13 -3.93 2.75
N LEU A 404 34.39 -3.14 1.98
CA LEU A 404 33.21 -3.60 1.25
C LEU A 404 33.53 -4.71 0.23
N ILE A 405 34.56 -4.54 -0.60
CA ILE A 405 34.95 -5.55 -1.60
C ILE A 405 35.44 -6.83 -0.90
N LYS A 406 36.16 -6.71 0.22
CA LYS A 406 36.59 -7.86 1.01
C LYS A 406 35.41 -8.66 1.57
N GLU A 407 34.36 -7.99 2.05
CA GLU A 407 33.12 -8.66 2.47
C GLU A 407 32.44 -9.39 1.30
N ILE A 408 32.35 -8.73 0.13
CA ILE A 408 31.80 -9.33 -1.08
C ILE A 408 32.59 -10.58 -1.48
N ASP A 409 33.92 -10.51 -1.46
CA ASP A 409 34.83 -11.61 -1.80
C ASP A 409 34.68 -12.80 -0.86
N ASN A 410 34.59 -12.54 0.45
CA ASN A 410 34.32 -13.58 1.43
C ASN A 410 33.00 -14.30 1.13
N ASP A 411 31.95 -13.57 0.75
CA ASP A 411 30.68 -14.18 0.33
C ASP A 411 30.84 -14.99 -0.96
N ARG A 412 31.61 -14.53 -1.95
CA ARG A 412 31.89 -15.30 -3.17
C ARG A 412 32.62 -16.60 -2.87
N GLU A 413 33.61 -16.57 -1.97
CA GLU A 413 34.29 -17.78 -1.52
C GLU A 413 33.35 -18.78 -0.84
N ARG A 414 32.46 -18.28 0.03
CA ARG A 414 31.45 -19.12 0.70
C ARG A 414 30.54 -19.81 -0.31
N VAL A 415 30.09 -19.08 -1.34
CA VAL A 415 29.30 -19.66 -2.44
C VAL A 415 30.09 -20.75 -3.17
N ARG A 416 31.35 -20.49 -3.54
CA ARG A 416 32.22 -21.46 -4.25
C ARG A 416 32.46 -22.73 -3.44
N LYS A 417 32.75 -22.59 -2.15
CA LYS A 417 32.96 -23.73 -1.22
C LYS A 417 31.65 -24.44 -0.88
N LYS A 418 30.49 -23.91 -1.31
CA LYS A 418 29.15 -24.34 -0.90
C LYS A 418 29.04 -24.38 0.63
N GLU A 419 29.71 -23.45 1.31
CA GLU A 419 29.74 -23.32 2.76
C GLU A 419 28.42 -22.75 3.29
N GLY A 420 27.75 -23.54 4.13
CA GLY A 420 26.47 -23.25 4.76
C GLY A 420 25.86 -24.53 5.30
N ARG A 421 25.26 -24.51 6.50
CA ARG A 421 24.59 -25.70 7.06
C ARG A 421 23.42 -26.09 6.14
N ARG A 422 23.49 -27.27 5.51
CA ARG A 422 22.39 -27.81 4.70
C ARG A 422 21.12 -28.07 5.52
N ASP A 423 21.27 -28.37 6.81
CA ASP A 423 20.17 -28.85 7.66
C ASP A 423 19.21 -27.74 8.14
N ASP A 424 19.52 -26.45 7.92
CA ASP A 424 18.75 -25.29 8.42
C ASP A 424 18.42 -24.23 7.33
N PHE A 425 18.69 -24.52 6.05
CA PHE A 425 18.53 -23.53 4.98
C PHE A 425 17.04 -23.28 4.64
N LEU A 426 16.61 -22.01 4.76
CA LEU A 426 15.24 -21.53 4.47
C LEU A 426 14.14 -22.28 5.23
N LYS A 427 14.04 -22.03 6.54
CA LYS A 427 12.98 -22.65 7.36
C LYS A 427 11.59 -22.29 6.80
N PRO A 428 10.73 -23.28 6.52
CA PRO A 428 9.37 -23.01 6.07
C PRO A 428 8.55 -22.48 7.23
N VAL A 429 7.90 -21.33 7.02
CA VAL A 429 7.06 -20.66 8.01
C VAL A 429 5.72 -20.32 7.40
N LEU A 430 4.64 -20.74 8.06
CA LEU A 430 3.29 -20.31 7.71
C LEU A 430 2.95 -19.03 8.45
N VAL A 431 2.57 -17.99 7.72
CA VAL A 431 2.06 -16.73 8.27
C VAL A 431 0.57 -16.66 8.01
N ILE A 432 -0.23 -16.53 9.06
CA ILE A 432 -1.69 -16.39 8.95
C ILE A 432 -2.08 -14.97 9.32
N VAL A 433 -2.64 -14.22 8.38
CA VAL A 433 -3.18 -12.87 8.60
C VAL A 433 -4.71 -12.89 8.65
N GLU A 434 -5.31 -11.77 9.03
CA GLU A 434 -6.77 -11.65 9.14
C GLU A 434 -7.46 -11.50 7.78
N SER A 435 -6.88 -10.76 6.83
CA SER A 435 -7.54 -10.40 5.57
C SER A 435 -6.73 -10.74 4.30
N PRO A 436 -7.41 -11.06 3.18
CA PRO A 436 -6.73 -11.42 1.93
C PRO A 436 -5.89 -10.30 1.31
N HIS A 437 -6.35 -9.04 1.38
CA HIS A 437 -5.60 -7.91 0.85
C HIS A 437 -4.27 -7.78 1.59
N LYS A 438 -4.28 -7.91 2.92
CA LYS A 438 -3.07 -7.91 3.74
C LYS A 438 -2.11 -9.04 3.36
N ALA A 439 -2.63 -10.25 3.14
CA ALA A 439 -1.81 -11.39 2.70
C ALA A 439 -1.10 -11.10 1.36
N ARG A 440 -1.86 -10.59 0.38
CA ARG A 440 -1.34 -10.25 -0.94
C ARG A 440 -0.36 -9.07 -0.90
N THR A 441 -0.64 -8.03 -0.12
CA THR A 441 0.26 -6.88 0.05
C THR A 441 1.60 -7.32 0.65
N ILE A 442 1.58 -8.11 1.73
CA ILE A 442 2.80 -8.61 2.36
C ILE A 442 3.60 -9.48 1.39
N ALA A 443 2.93 -10.37 0.67
CA ALA A 443 3.58 -11.21 -0.33
C ALA A 443 4.25 -10.37 -1.44
N ASN A 444 3.58 -9.32 -1.91
CA ASN A 444 4.10 -8.43 -2.96
C ASN A 444 5.37 -7.66 -2.55
N PHE A 445 5.64 -7.46 -1.25
CA PHE A 445 6.88 -6.82 -0.79
C PHE A 445 8.14 -7.63 -1.11
N PHE A 446 8.01 -8.94 -1.20
CA PHE A 446 9.11 -9.84 -1.53
C PHE A 446 9.19 -10.15 -3.02
N GLY A 447 8.26 -9.59 -3.80
CA GLY A 447 8.17 -9.66 -5.25
C GLY A 447 6.90 -10.34 -5.72
N LYS A 448 6.89 -10.91 -6.92
CA LYS A 448 5.68 -11.58 -7.44
C LYS A 448 5.57 -12.95 -6.76
N PRO A 449 4.61 -13.16 -5.85
CA PRO A 449 4.50 -14.44 -5.13
C PRO A 449 4.04 -15.55 -6.06
N ILE A 450 4.43 -16.78 -5.71
CA ILE A 450 3.77 -17.98 -6.25
C ILE A 450 2.46 -18.13 -5.49
N SER A 451 1.38 -18.45 -6.19
CA SER A 451 0.08 -18.68 -5.58
C SER A 451 -0.31 -20.14 -5.75
N ARG A 452 -0.72 -20.77 -4.66
CA ARG A 452 -1.42 -22.06 -4.68
C ARG A 452 -2.76 -21.95 -3.97
N SER A 453 -3.65 -22.90 -4.22
CA SER A 453 -4.94 -22.96 -3.54
C SER A 453 -5.10 -24.23 -2.72
N LEU A 454 -5.75 -24.13 -1.58
CA LEU A 454 -6.10 -25.26 -0.73
C LEU A 454 -7.57 -25.13 -0.33
N GLU A 455 -8.42 -26.08 -0.73
CA GLU A 455 -9.88 -26.01 -0.52
C GLU A 455 -10.55 -24.70 -1.02
N GLY A 456 -9.94 -24.04 -2.03
CA GLY A 456 -10.41 -22.76 -2.57
C GLY A 456 -9.88 -21.52 -1.84
N HIS A 457 -8.99 -21.69 -0.86
CA HIS A 457 -8.28 -20.62 -0.15
C HIS A 457 -6.92 -20.38 -0.79
N GLU A 458 -6.50 -19.12 -0.92
CA GLU A 458 -5.22 -18.78 -1.52
C GLU A 458 -4.10 -18.79 -0.48
N LEU A 459 -2.96 -19.36 -0.86
CA LEU A 459 -1.69 -19.30 -0.15
C LEU A 459 -0.66 -18.64 -1.07
N TYR A 460 0.06 -17.66 -0.55
CA TYR A 460 1.11 -16.95 -1.28
C TYR A 460 2.48 -17.33 -0.75
N GLU A 461 3.34 -17.80 -1.63
CA GLU A 461 4.67 -18.29 -1.29
C GLU A 461 5.72 -17.28 -1.72
N VAL A 462 6.55 -16.89 -0.76
CA VAL A 462 7.62 -15.92 -0.93
C VAL A 462 8.88 -16.37 -0.20
N ILE A 463 10.01 -15.82 -0.60
CA ILE A 463 11.30 -16.12 0.01
C ILE A 463 11.83 -14.83 0.65
N THR A 464 12.32 -14.94 1.89
CA THR A 464 13.07 -13.88 2.58
C THR A 464 14.57 -14.23 2.58
N GLU A 465 15.39 -13.43 3.28
CA GLU A 465 16.84 -13.69 3.39
C GLU A 465 17.17 -15.07 3.97
N ASP A 466 16.31 -15.58 4.86
CA ASP A 466 16.56 -16.75 5.71
C ASP A 466 15.36 -17.70 5.86
N LYS A 467 14.18 -17.38 5.29
CA LYS A 467 12.94 -18.16 5.46
C LYS A 467 12.19 -18.36 4.14
N TYR A 468 11.52 -19.49 4.04
CA TYR A 468 10.48 -19.74 3.05
C TYR A 468 9.14 -19.43 3.69
N VAL A 469 8.49 -18.34 3.28
CA VAL A 469 7.30 -17.83 3.95
C VAL A 469 6.07 -18.10 3.09
N VAL A 470 5.09 -18.79 3.67
CA VAL A 470 3.79 -19.02 3.06
C VAL A 470 2.75 -18.21 3.80
N ILE A 471 1.99 -17.38 3.10
CA ILE A 471 1.07 -16.41 3.70
C ILE A 471 -0.35 -16.77 3.30
N THR A 472 -1.25 -16.86 4.27
CA THR A 472 -2.69 -17.08 4.03
C THR A 472 -3.56 -16.20 4.95
N ALA A 473 -4.86 -16.16 4.71
CA ALA A 473 -5.80 -15.31 5.43
C ALA A 473 -6.91 -16.13 6.14
N SER A 474 -7.29 -15.73 7.36
CA SER A 474 -8.40 -16.32 8.11
C SER A 474 -9.77 -15.71 7.82
N PHE A 475 -9.81 -14.59 7.07
CA PHE A 475 -11.00 -13.78 6.79
C PHE A 475 -11.70 -13.26 8.06
N GLY A 476 -10.95 -12.81 9.06
CA GLY A 476 -11.49 -12.40 10.36
C GLY A 476 -11.60 -13.55 11.36
N HIS A 477 -12.54 -13.44 12.31
CA HIS A 477 -12.87 -14.48 13.30
C HIS A 477 -13.30 -15.78 12.63
N VAL A 478 -12.78 -16.92 13.07
CA VAL A 478 -13.20 -18.25 12.59
C VAL A 478 -14.21 -18.92 13.52
N PHE A 479 -14.24 -18.51 14.79
CA PHE A 479 -15.17 -18.99 15.81
C PHE A 479 -15.95 -17.84 16.45
N ASP A 480 -17.16 -18.11 16.94
CA ASP A 480 -17.93 -17.21 17.80
C ASP A 480 -18.58 -17.98 18.96
N LEU A 481 -19.06 -17.27 19.98
CA LEU A 481 -19.77 -17.88 21.10
C LEU A 481 -21.03 -18.59 20.60
N ASN A 482 -21.15 -19.88 20.95
CA ASN A 482 -22.33 -20.67 20.69
C ASN A 482 -23.58 -19.99 21.30
N LYS A 483 -24.74 -20.21 20.69
CA LYS A 483 -25.99 -19.53 21.09
C LYS A 483 -26.86 -20.36 22.02
N GLU A 484 -26.69 -21.67 22.03
CA GLU A 484 -27.61 -22.64 22.62
C GLU A 484 -27.07 -23.28 23.91
N GLU A 485 -25.75 -23.44 24.02
CA GLU A 485 -25.11 -24.08 25.17
C GLU A 485 -24.99 -23.13 26.38
N GLY A 486 -25.32 -23.65 27.56
CA GLY A 486 -25.22 -22.89 28.82
C GLY A 486 -26.05 -21.61 28.81
N TYR A 487 -25.54 -20.58 29.49
CA TYR A 487 -26.15 -19.26 29.49
C TYR A 487 -25.61 -18.40 28.33
N PHE A 488 -26.29 -18.51 27.19
CA PHE A 488 -25.95 -17.85 25.91
C PHE A 488 -24.51 -18.11 25.41
N GLY A 489 -24.05 -19.35 25.52
CA GLY A 489 -22.71 -19.80 25.12
C GLY A 489 -21.70 -19.86 26.25
N VAL A 490 -22.12 -19.72 27.50
CA VAL A 490 -21.22 -19.75 28.67
C VAL A 490 -21.72 -20.75 29.70
N LEU A 491 -20.90 -21.76 29.98
CA LEU A 491 -21.15 -22.75 31.02
C LEU A 491 -20.63 -22.23 32.36
N GLU A 492 -21.37 -22.53 33.42
CA GLU A 492 -20.91 -22.35 34.79
C GLU A 492 -20.40 -23.69 35.31
N SER A 493 -19.14 -23.72 35.75
CA SER A 493 -18.52 -24.89 36.35
C SER A 493 -17.91 -24.51 37.70
N SER A 494 -18.02 -25.40 38.69
CA SER A 494 -17.27 -25.26 39.94
C SER A 494 -16.05 -26.18 39.89
N ASN A 495 -14.88 -25.68 40.29
CA ASN A 495 -13.71 -26.52 40.54
C ASN A 495 -13.02 -26.03 41.82
N ASN A 496 -12.83 -26.94 42.79
CA ASN A 496 -12.29 -26.63 44.13
C ASN A 496 -12.98 -25.45 44.85
N GLY A 497 -14.32 -25.36 44.77
CA GLY A 497 -15.11 -24.32 45.45
C GLY A 497 -15.01 -22.91 44.86
N ARG A 498 -14.33 -22.71 43.72
CA ARG A 498 -14.35 -21.46 42.95
C ARG A 498 -15.21 -21.64 41.70
N GLY A 499 -16.19 -20.76 41.52
CA GLY A 499 -16.98 -20.69 40.29
C GLY A 499 -16.10 -20.24 39.12
N ARG A 500 -16.21 -20.93 37.98
CA ARG A 500 -15.51 -20.62 36.74
C ARG A 500 -16.53 -20.57 35.60
N TYR A 501 -16.44 -19.50 34.81
CA TYR A 501 -17.19 -19.37 33.55
C TYR A 501 -16.35 -19.94 32.40
N VAL A 502 -16.96 -20.84 31.62
CA VAL A 502 -16.32 -21.52 30.49
C VAL A 502 -17.09 -21.15 29.21
N PRO A 503 -16.57 -20.23 28.38
CA PRO A 503 -17.19 -19.90 27.11
C PRO A 503 -17.03 -21.05 26.11
N VAL A 504 -18.13 -21.39 25.42
CA VAL A 504 -18.17 -22.39 24.35
C VAL A 504 -18.21 -21.69 23.01
N TYR A 505 -17.28 -22.06 22.13
CA TYR A 505 -17.13 -21.48 20.80
C TYR A 505 -17.48 -22.52 19.73
N GLU A 506 -18.14 -22.07 18.66
CA GLU A 506 -18.44 -22.88 17.48
C GLU A 506 -17.89 -22.22 16.22
N THR A 507 -17.73 -23.02 15.15
CA THR A 507 -17.29 -22.48 13.85
C THR A 507 -18.37 -21.57 13.31
N ILE A 508 -17.99 -20.39 12.83
CA ILE A 508 -18.93 -19.47 12.18
C ILE A 508 -19.43 -20.12 10.89
N GLU A 509 -20.75 -20.13 10.70
CA GLU A 509 -21.41 -20.68 9.51
C GLU A 509 -20.76 -20.18 8.22
N GLY A 510 -20.36 -21.11 7.34
CA GLY A 510 -19.70 -20.83 6.06
C GLY A 510 -18.17 -20.74 6.14
N LYS A 511 -17.57 -20.77 7.35
CA LYS A 511 -16.11 -20.74 7.54
C LYS A 511 -15.47 -22.11 7.72
N GLU A 512 -16.22 -23.20 7.58
CA GLU A 512 -15.73 -24.58 7.73
C GLU A 512 -14.61 -24.88 6.72
N SER A 513 -14.76 -24.38 5.49
CA SER A 513 -13.72 -24.52 4.47
C SER A 513 -12.42 -23.80 4.84
N ILE A 514 -12.49 -22.62 5.48
CA ILE A 514 -11.33 -21.85 5.93
C ILE A 514 -10.62 -22.61 7.05
N VAL A 515 -11.38 -23.09 8.03
CA VAL A 515 -10.85 -23.86 9.16
C VAL A 515 -10.13 -25.11 8.66
N ASN A 516 -10.72 -25.83 7.70
CA ASN A 516 -10.10 -27.01 7.10
C ASN A 516 -8.85 -26.65 6.28
N ALA A 517 -8.86 -25.57 5.51
CA ALA A 517 -7.69 -25.14 4.76
C ALA A 517 -6.52 -24.75 5.68
N ILE A 518 -6.78 -23.98 6.74
CA ILE A 518 -5.73 -23.61 7.70
C ILE A 518 -5.18 -24.87 8.39
N ARG A 519 -6.05 -25.82 8.73
CA ARG A 519 -5.68 -27.11 9.32
C ARG A 519 -4.78 -27.93 8.39
N GLU A 520 -5.16 -28.08 7.13
CA GLU A 520 -4.36 -28.81 6.14
C GLU A 520 -3.02 -28.12 5.87
N ALA A 521 -3.02 -26.78 5.70
CA ALA A 521 -1.79 -26.01 5.54
C ALA A 521 -0.85 -26.18 6.74
N SER A 522 -1.38 -26.17 7.97
CA SER A 522 -0.59 -26.28 9.21
C SER A 522 0.21 -27.59 9.32
N LYS A 523 -0.18 -28.65 8.59
CA LYS A 523 0.56 -29.93 8.59
C LYS A 523 1.90 -29.83 7.85
N GLU A 524 2.08 -28.83 7.00
CA GLU A 524 3.28 -28.66 6.18
C GLU A 524 4.39 -27.86 6.89
N PHE A 525 4.11 -27.26 8.06
CA PHE A 525 5.01 -26.30 8.70
C PHE A 525 5.28 -26.64 10.17
N GLU A 526 6.54 -26.55 10.58
CA GLU A 526 6.93 -26.68 11.98
C GLU A 526 6.69 -25.40 12.79
N GLN A 527 6.82 -24.24 12.13
CA GLN A 527 6.61 -22.92 12.70
C GLN A 527 5.45 -22.19 12.01
N ILE A 528 4.54 -21.67 12.84
CA ILE A 528 3.40 -20.85 12.40
C ILE A 528 3.45 -19.50 13.12
N LEU A 529 3.30 -18.42 12.37
CA LEU A 529 3.25 -17.05 12.87
C LEU A 529 1.88 -16.46 12.59
N ILE A 530 1.22 -15.95 13.61
CA ILE A 530 -0.11 -15.35 13.47
C ILE A 530 0.00 -13.82 13.49
N ALA A 531 -0.36 -13.23 12.37
CA ALA A 531 -0.13 -11.86 11.98
C ALA A 531 -1.45 -11.05 11.88
N THR A 532 -2.31 -11.21 12.88
CA THR A 532 -3.57 -10.46 13.04
C THR A 532 -3.31 -9.02 13.48
N ASP A 533 -4.34 -8.19 13.45
CA ASP A 533 -4.25 -6.78 13.85
C ASP A 533 -3.79 -6.61 15.30
N PRO A 534 -3.03 -5.54 15.63
CA PRO A 534 -2.42 -5.35 16.94
C PRO A 534 -3.43 -4.84 17.99
N ASP A 535 -4.64 -5.39 18.06
CA ASP A 535 -5.64 -5.02 19.07
C ASP A 535 -6.14 -6.26 19.84
N THR A 536 -7.01 -6.05 20.84
CA THR A 536 -7.60 -7.16 21.61
C THR A 536 -8.39 -8.14 20.74
N GLU A 537 -8.93 -7.67 19.61
CA GLU A 537 -9.72 -8.49 18.70
C GLU A 537 -8.82 -9.43 17.90
N GLY A 538 -7.77 -8.88 17.29
CA GLY A 538 -6.73 -9.64 16.62
C GLY A 538 -5.99 -10.59 17.55
N GLU A 539 -5.80 -10.24 18.83
CA GLU A 539 -5.21 -11.16 19.81
C GLU A 539 -6.12 -12.36 20.10
N LYS A 540 -7.45 -12.17 20.17
CA LYS A 540 -8.40 -13.28 20.29
C LYS A 540 -8.38 -14.18 19.06
N ILE A 541 -8.36 -13.60 17.85
CA ILE A 541 -8.25 -14.37 16.60
C ILE A 541 -6.93 -15.16 16.61
N SER A 542 -5.84 -14.54 17.07
CA SER A 542 -4.56 -15.24 17.20
C SER A 542 -4.61 -16.40 18.19
N TRP A 543 -5.33 -16.26 19.29
CA TRP A 543 -5.51 -17.34 20.25
C TRP A 543 -6.33 -18.50 19.66
N ASP A 544 -7.40 -18.19 18.93
CA ASP A 544 -8.23 -19.18 18.25
C ASP A 544 -7.46 -19.97 17.19
N LEU A 545 -6.72 -19.27 16.35
CA LEU A 545 -5.88 -19.88 15.32
C LEU A 545 -4.75 -20.70 15.96
N LYS A 546 -4.14 -20.22 17.06
CA LYS A 546 -3.14 -20.98 17.81
C LYS A 546 -3.71 -22.30 18.31
N ASN A 547 -4.91 -22.29 18.88
CA ASN A 547 -5.57 -23.52 19.35
C ASN A 547 -5.99 -24.45 18.19
N LEU A 548 -6.42 -23.89 17.06
CA LEU A 548 -6.76 -24.67 15.87
C LEU A 548 -5.52 -25.40 15.31
N CYS A 549 -4.37 -24.73 15.31
CA CYS A 549 -3.14 -25.23 14.67
C CYS A 549 -2.24 -26.04 15.62
N SER A 550 -2.41 -25.93 16.95
CA SER A 550 -1.51 -26.54 17.96
C SER A 550 -1.49 -28.07 17.93
N VAL A 551 -2.50 -28.69 17.32
CA VAL A 551 -2.56 -30.14 17.08
C VAL A 551 -1.55 -30.58 16.01
N TYR A 552 -1.18 -29.68 15.09
CA TYR A 552 -0.36 -29.98 13.91
C TYR A 552 1.05 -29.40 14.03
N ALA A 553 1.19 -28.21 14.60
CA ALA A 553 2.47 -27.52 14.77
C ALA A 553 2.72 -27.14 16.23
N LYS A 554 3.95 -27.34 16.69
CA LYS A 554 4.34 -27.06 18.09
C LYS A 554 4.76 -25.61 18.30
N ASN A 555 5.38 -24.98 17.30
CA ASN A 555 5.93 -23.62 17.44
C ASN A 555 4.99 -22.59 16.80
N ILE A 556 4.01 -22.12 17.56
CA ILE A 556 3.04 -21.12 17.11
C ILE A 556 3.23 -19.83 17.89
N LYS A 557 3.59 -18.75 17.20
CA LYS A 557 3.89 -17.44 17.79
C LYS A 557 3.01 -16.34 17.20
N ARG A 558 2.92 -15.22 17.90
CA ARG A 558 2.27 -13.98 17.47
C ARG A 558 3.29 -13.08 16.79
N MET A 559 2.97 -12.61 15.60
CA MET A 559 3.74 -11.66 14.80
C MET A 559 2.99 -10.32 14.74
N GLU A 560 3.49 -9.30 15.42
CA GLU A 560 2.80 -8.01 15.56
C GLU A 560 3.50 -6.90 14.76
N PHE A 561 2.74 -6.07 14.06
CA PHE A 561 3.24 -4.89 13.37
C PHE A 561 2.16 -3.81 13.27
N HIS A 562 2.58 -2.54 13.30
CA HIS A 562 1.68 -1.38 13.28
C HIS A 562 1.60 -0.67 11.93
N GLU A 563 2.39 -1.11 10.95
CA GLU A 563 2.36 -0.67 9.56
C GLU A 563 2.61 -1.86 8.63
N VAL A 564 1.91 -1.93 7.49
CA VAL A 564 2.15 -2.97 6.48
C VAL A 564 3.25 -2.46 5.55
N THR A 565 4.51 -2.58 5.99
CA THR A 565 5.71 -2.23 5.21
C THR A 565 6.70 -3.39 5.23
N LYS A 566 7.51 -3.56 4.18
CA LYS A 566 8.49 -4.65 4.11
C LYS A 566 9.39 -4.70 5.35
N ARG A 567 9.89 -3.54 5.80
CA ARG A 567 10.72 -3.42 6.99
C ARG A 567 9.97 -3.87 8.26
N ALA A 568 8.74 -3.40 8.48
CA ALA A 568 7.97 -3.80 9.65
C ALA A 568 7.66 -5.31 9.65
N ILE A 569 7.38 -5.88 8.48
CA ILE A 569 7.18 -7.33 8.32
C ILE A 569 8.46 -8.11 8.60
N LEU A 570 9.62 -7.70 8.07
CA LEU A 570 10.91 -8.34 8.34
C LEU A 570 11.27 -8.28 9.83
N ASN A 571 11.05 -7.15 10.49
CA ASN A 571 11.26 -7.00 11.93
C ASN A 571 10.31 -7.93 12.70
N ALA A 572 9.02 -7.94 12.38
CA ALA A 572 8.04 -8.79 13.05
C ALA A 572 8.27 -10.29 12.82
N LEU A 573 8.85 -10.69 11.68
CA LEU A 573 9.29 -12.07 11.42
C LEU A 573 10.47 -12.49 12.32
N ARG A 574 11.30 -11.53 12.75
CA ARG A 574 12.44 -11.76 13.66
C ARG A 574 12.01 -11.66 15.14
N GLU A 575 11.18 -10.67 15.46
CA GLU A 575 10.70 -10.32 16.79
C GLU A 575 9.26 -10.79 17.02
N HIS A 576 9.06 -12.11 17.05
CA HIS A 576 7.75 -12.70 17.37
C HIS A 576 7.63 -13.03 18.87
N ARG A 577 6.42 -12.90 19.41
CA ARG A 577 6.12 -13.15 20.84
C ARG A 577 5.10 -14.27 21.04
N GLU A 578 4.85 -14.64 22.29
CA GLU A 578 3.67 -15.45 22.62
C GLU A 578 2.39 -14.62 22.55
N VAL A 579 1.25 -15.31 22.37
CA VAL A 579 -0.07 -14.69 22.50
C VAL A 579 -0.27 -14.21 23.93
N ASP A 580 -0.69 -12.96 24.10
CA ASP A 580 -0.96 -12.34 25.39
C ASP A 580 -2.36 -12.74 25.88
N GLU A 581 -2.40 -13.65 26.85
CA GLU A 581 -3.64 -14.11 27.44
C GLU A 581 -4.46 -13.00 28.12
N ASN A 582 -3.85 -11.91 28.59
CA ASN A 582 -4.59 -10.82 29.24
C ASN A 582 -5.46 -10.07 28.23
N LEU A 583 -4.91 -9.81 27.03
CA LEU A 583 -5.66 -9.19 25.93
C LEU A 583 -6.78 -10.13 25.44
N VAL A 584 -6.52 -11.44 25.37
CA VAL A 584 -7.54 -12.45 25.05
C VAL A 584 -8.65 -12.44 26.11
N LYS A 585 -8.31 -12.50 27.40
CA LYS A 585 -9.28 -12.45 28.51
C LYS A 585 -10.09 -11.16 28.47
N ALA A 586 -9.47 -10.02 28.18
CA ALA A 586 -10.16 -8.74 28.03
C ALA A 586 -11.20 -8.78 26.89
N GLN A 587 -10.83 -9.37 25.74
CA GLN A 587 -11.77 -9.56 24.62
C GLN A 587 -12.92 -10.51 25.00
N VAL A 588 -12.62 -11.63 25.65
CA VAL A 588 -13.61 -12.63 26.08
C VAL A 588 -14.62 -12.03 27.06
N VAL A 589 -14.14 -11.34 28.10
CA VAL A 589 -15.00 -10.67 29.09
C VAL A 589 -15.88 -9.64 28.41
N ARG A 590 -15.33 -8.84 27.49
CA ARG A 590 -16.11 -7.88 26.70
C ARG A 590 -17.19 -8.59 25.88
N ARG A 591 -16.83 -9.65 25.16
CA ARG A 591 -17.75 -10.41 24.29
C ARG A 591 -18.89 -11.04 25.08
N ILE A 592 -18.61 -11.62 26.24
CA ILE A 592 -19.60 -12.20 27.15
C ILE A 592 -20.52 -11.11 27.72
N SER A 593 -19.95 -10.01 28.21
CA SER A 593 -20.74 -8.88 28.74
C SER A 593 -21.69 -8.31 27.70
N ASP A 594 -21.19 -8.10 26.47
CA ASP A 594 -22.00 -7.62 25.35
C ASP A 594 -23.08 -8.64 24.94
N ARG A 595 -22.78 -9.95 25.02
CA ARG A 595 -23.73 -11.04 24.72
C ARG A 595 -24.84 -11.11 25.77
N TRP A 596 -24.51 -11.19 27.05
CA TRP A 596 -25.49 -11.32 28.14
C TRP A 596 -26.40 -10.10 28.22
N VAL A 597 -25.82 -8.89 28.35
CA VAL A 597 -26.63 -7.66 28.42
C VAL A 597 -27.42 -7.46 27.12
N GLY A 598 -26.79 -7.74 25.98
CA GLY A 598 -27.42 -7.58 24.69
C GLY A 598 -28.63 -8.50 24.51
N PHE A 599 -28.48 -9.81 24.75
CA PHE A 599 -29.54 -10.79 24.54
C PHE A 599 -30.68 -10.60 25.54
N GLU A 600 -30.39 -10.41 26.83
CA GLU A 600 -31.41 -10.19 27.86
C GLU A 600 -32.27 -8.96 27.56
N LEU A 601 -31.62 -7.81 27.31
CA LEU A 601 -32.36 -6.59 27.00
C LEU A 601 -33.08 -6.70 25.65
N SER A 602 -32.50 -7.37 24.66
CA SER A 602 -33.14 -7.57 23.36
C SER A 602 -34.39 -8.44 23.49
N GLN A 603 -34.34 -9.57 24.21
CA GLN A 603 -35.51 -10.42 24.44
C GLN A 603 -36.61 -9.68 25.22
N LEU A 604 -36.23 -8.82 26.18
CA LEU A 604 -37.18 -7.98 26.90
C LEU A 604 -37.91 -7.02 25.96
N ILE A 605 -37.17 -6.22 25.18
CA ILE A 605 -37.81 -5.24 24.28
C ILE A 605 -38.55 -5.91 23.12
N GLN A 606 -38.07 -7.05 22.62
CA GLN A 606 -38.76 -7.80 21.57
C GLN A 606 -40.12 -8.31 22.07
N ARG A 607 -40.20 -8.79 23.33
CA ARG A 607 -41.46 -9.16 23.97
C ARG A 607 -42.37 -7.95 24.19
N LEU A 608 -41.83 -6.83 24.66
CA LEU A 608 -42.61 -5.62 24.94
C LEU A 608 -43.20 -4.97 23.69
N PHE A 609 -42.43 -4.91 22.60
CA PHE A 609 -42.84 -4.23 21.36
C PHE A 609 -43.32 -5.18 20.25
N GLY A 610 -43.26 -6.50 20.45
CA GLY A 610 -43.67 -7.50 19.46
C GLY A 610 -42.82 -7.52 18.18
N ARG A 611 -41.59 -7.00 18.24
CA ARG A 611 -40.70 -6.83 17.08
C ARG A 611 -39.39 -7.56 17.30
N SER A 612 -39.14 -8.64 16.56
CA SER A 612 -37.93 -9.48 16.69
C SER A 612 -36.65 -8.82 16.16
N ASN A 613 -36.77 -7.77 15.34
CA ASN A 613 -35.63 -7.07 14.76
C ASN A 613 -34.99 -6.04 15.71
N LEU A 614 -35.53 -5.84 16.92
CA LEU A 614 -35.00 -4.90 17.91
C LEU A 614 -33.77 -5.50 18.62
N SER A 615 -32.81 -4.64 18.96
CA SER A 615 -31.66 -5.03 19.77
C SER A 615 -31.24 -3.93 20.73
N ALA A 616 -31.03 -4.28 21.99
CA ALA A 616 -30.44 -3.40 22.99
C ALA A 616 -29.03 -3.85 23.34
N GLY A 617 -28.23 -2.94 23.87
CA GLY A 617 -26.86 -3.24 24.26
C GLY A 617 -26.30 -2.19 25.19
N ARG A 618 -25.33 -2.60 26.01
CA ARG A 618 -24.76 -1.77 27.09
C ARG A 618 -24.28 -0.39 26.64
N VAL A 619 -23.74 -0.28 25.42
CA VAL A 619 -23.26 1.00 24.85
C VAL A 619 -24.28 1.60 23.87
N GLN A 620 -25.00 0.77 23.12
CA GLN A 620 -26.00 1.21 22.15
C GLN A 620 -27.13 2.01 22.82
N THR A 621 -27.61 1.54 23.97
CA THR A 621 -28.76 2.13 24.66
C THR A 621 -28.47 3.54 25.22
N PRO A 622 -27.36 3.80 25.95
CA PRO A 622 -27.01 5.17 26.36
C PRO A 622 -26.82 6.13 25.17
N VAL A 623 -26.18 5.67 24.10
CA VAL A 623 -25.92 6.50 22.91
C VAL A 623 -27.23 6.89 22.22
N LEU A 624 -28.19 5.97 22.11
CA LEU A 624 -29.55 6.29 21.64
C LEU A 624 -30.22 7.33 22.55
N GLY A 625 -30.08 7.19 23.86
CA GLY A 625 -30.58 8.16 24.85
C GLY A 625 -30.07 9.58 24.58
N TRP A 626 -28.78 9.74 24.29
CA TRP A 626 -28.20 11.05 23.97
C TRP A 626 -28.74 11.63 22.67
N VAL A 627 -28.97 10.81 21.66
CA VAL A 627 -29.59 11.27 20.39
C VAL A 627 -31.01 11.77 20.65
N ILE A 628 -31.78 11.07 21.50
CA ILE A 628 -33.14 11.47 21.89
C ILE A 628 -33.11 12.80 22.68
N GLU A 629 -32.26 12.91 23.70
CA GLU A 629 -32.12 14.11 24.52
C GLU A 629 -31.70 15.31 23.66
N ARG A 630 -30.67 15.13 22.82
CA ARG A 630 -30.21 16.18 21.91
C ARG A 630 -31.29 16.59 20.90
N ALA A 631 -32.08 15.64 20.41
CA ALA A 631 -33.19 15.96 19.52
C ALA A 631 -34.28 16.79 20.21
N LYS A 632 -34.62 16.48 21.48
CA LYS A 632 -35.54 17.30 22.29
C LYS A 632 -34.99 18.70 22.51
N GLU A 633 -33.71 18.83 22.87
CA GLU A 633 -33.05 20.13 23.01
C GLU A 633 -33.04 20.91 21.69
N SER A 634 -32.90 20.24 20.54
CA SER A 634 -32.91 20.88 19.23
C SER A 634 -34.28 21.44 18.80
N GLN A 635 -35.37 20.99 19.43
CA GLN A 635 -36.71 21.55 19.20
C GLN A 635 -36.86 22.92 19.87
N GLN A 636 -36.09 23.19 20.92
CA GLN A 636 -36.03 24.53 21.51
C GLN A 636 -35.30 25.46 20.56
N LYS A 637 -35.83 26.67 20.39
CA LYS A 637 -35.23 27.68 19.52
C LYS A 637 -34.51 28.71 20.38
N LYS A 638 -33.35 29.14 19.89
CA LYS A 638 -32.70 30.37 20.32
C LYS A 638 -32.66 31.36 19.17
N TYR A 639 -32.63 32.64 19.48
CA TYR A 639 -32.57 33.70 18.51
C TYR A 639 -31.14 34.20 18.41
N VAL A 640 -30.62 34.24 17.19
CA VAL A 640 -29.27 34.69 16.92
C VAL A 640 -29.32 35.94 16.07
N VAL A 641 -28.73 37.00 16.61
CA VAL A 641 -28.46 38.24 15.88
C VAL A 641 -27.01 38.18 15.40
N THR A 642 -26.83 38.18 14.08
CA THR A 642 -25.51 38.17 13.43
C THR A 642 -25.27 39.51 12.76
N ILE A 643 -24.08 40.07 12.93
CA ILE A 643 -23.64 41.29 12.27
C ILE A 643 -22.47 40.92 11.36
N SER A 644 -22.61 41.16 10.06
CA SER A 644 -21.61 40.76 9.06
C SER A 644 -21.28 41.91 8.10
N LYS A 645 -20.15 42.59 8.32
CA LYS A 645 -19.70 43.73 7.49
C LYS A 645 -18.17 43.90 7.56
N ASP A 646 -17.50 44.09 6.42
CA ASP A 646 -16.06 44.42 6.36
C ASP A 646 -15.15 43.53 7.23
N GLY A 647 -15.38 42.21 7.18
CA GLY A 647 -14.62 41.21 7.96
C GLY A 647 -15.13 40.99 9.40
N LEU A 648 -16.00 41.86 9.90
CA LEU A 648 -16.73 41.68 11.15
C LEU A 648 -17.71 40.51 11.02
N ASP A 649 -17.68 39.58 11.97
CA ASP A 649 -18.64 38.48 12.09
C ASP A 649 -18.96 38.28 13.57
N LEU A 650 -19.90 39.07 14.08
CA LEU A 650 -20.32 39.02 15.48
C LEU A 650 -21.63 38.26 15.61
N ARG A 651 -21.72 37.45 16.67
CA ARG A 651 -22.86 36.57 16.91
C ARG A 651 -23.32 36.70 18.35
N PHE A 652 -24.54 37.21 18.52
CA PHE A 652 -25.19 37.33 19.82
C PHE A 652 -26.35 36.35 19.91
N GLU A 653 -26.38 35.57 20.98
CA GLU A 653 -27.41 34.56 21.22
C GLU A 653 -28.37 35.03 22.33
N PHE A 654 -29.67 34.78 22.13
CA PHE A 654 -30.75 35.13 23.04
C PHE A 654 -31.71 33.94 23.14
N GLU A 655 -32.20 33.66 24.35
CA GLU A 655 -33.22 32.62 24.57
C GLU A 655 -34.60 33.16 24.14
N GLU A 656 -34.91 34.41 24.46
CA GLU A 656 -36.21 35.04 24.19
C GLU A 656 -36.23 35.89 22.92
N LYS A 657 -37.33 35.78 22.16
CA LYS A 657 -37.50 36.51 20.89
C LYS A 657 -37.52 38.03 21.09
N HIS A 658 -38.24 38.48 22.12
CA HIS A 658 -38.45 39.90 22.37
C HIS A 658 -37.14 40.62 22.70
N GLU A 659 -36.25 39.99 23.47
CA GLU A 659 -34.92 40.52 23.76
C GLU A 659 -34.05 40.62 22.50
N ALA A 660 -34.10 39.58 21.65
CA ALA A 660 -33.38 39.58 20.38
C ALA A 660 -33.88 40.67 19.42
N GLU A 661 -35.20 40.89 19.33
CA GLU A 661 -35.81 41.94 18.51
C GLU A 661 -35.45 43.33 19.02
N LYS A 662 -35.50 43.54 20.34
CA LYS A 662 -35.09 44.79 20.97
C LYS A 662 -33.63 45.11 20.63
N PHE A 663 -32.72 44.15 20.89
CA PHE A 663 -31.31 44.29 20.56
C PHE A 663 -31.09 44.51 19.06
N PHE A 664 -31.75 43.73 18.19
CA PHE A 664 -31.67 43.88 16.74
C PHE A 664 -32.06 45.29 16.28
N ASN A 665 -33.13 45.87 16.82
CA ASN A 665 -33.60 47.20 16.43
C ASN A 665 -32.68 48.32 16.94
N GLU A 666 -32.08 48.15 18.11
CA GLU A 666 -31.16 49.13 18.72
C GLU A 666 -29.78 49.15 18.04
N ILE A 667 -29.37 48.07 17.38
CA ILE A 667 -28.12 48.01 16.60
C ILE A 667 -28.17 48.98 15.42
N LYS A 668 -27.41 50.07 15.51
CA LYS A 668 -27.12 51.00 14.41
C LYS A 668 -25.64 51.01 14.06
N VAL A 669 -24.81 51.00 15.09
CA VAL A 669 -23.36 51.06 14.99
C VAL A 669 -22.71 50.02 15.88
N VAL A 670 -21.53 49.54 15.46
CA VAL A 670 -20.62 48.76 16.30
C VAL A 670 -19.40 49.63 16.55
N LYS A 671 -19.05 49.84 17.82
CA LYS A 671 -17.81 50.52 18.18
C LYS A 671 -16.71 49.47 18.33
N VAL A 672 -15.66 49.63 17.53
CA VAL A 672 -14.52 48.72 17.45
C VAL A 672 -13.33 49.38 18.12
N THR A 673 -12.83 48.74 19.17
CA THR A 673 -11.58 49.13 19.84
C THR A 673 -10.57 48.02 19.65
N LYS A 674 -9.50 48.32 18.90
CA LYS A 674 -8.35 47.43 18.79
C LYS A 674 -7.46 47.61 20.02
N GLY A 675 -7.11 46.50 20.65
CA GLY A 675 -6.07 46.46 21.68
C GLY A 675 -4.67 46.62 21.08
N GLU A 676 -3.67 46.33 21.91
CA GLU A 676 -2.27 46.37 21.48
C GLU A 676 -1.97 45.28 20.44
N GLU A 677 -0.99 45.57 19.60
CA GLU A 677 -0.48 44.62 18.61
C GLU A 677 0.16 43.42 19.32
N LYS A 678 -0.28 42.21 18.97
CA LYS A 678 0.25 40.97 19.51
C LYS A 678 0.87 40.11 18.43
N ARG A 679 2.02 39.55 18.77
CA ARG A 679 2.68 38.49 18.00
C ARG A 679 2.18 37.14 18.54
N ILE A 680 1.29 36.50 17.80
CA ILE A 680 0.61 35.27 18.23
C ILE A 680 1.24 34.09 17.53
N GLU A 681 1.82 33.18 18.29
CA GLU A 681 2.36 31.93 17.76
C GLU A 681 1.29 30.84 17.79
N LYS A 682 0.83 30.43 16.61
CA LYS A 682 -0.18 29.38 16.46
C LYS A 682 0.49 28.05 16.14
N SER A 683 0.23 27.06 16.98
CA SER A 683 0.69 25.69 16.73
C SER A 683 -0.27 24.93 15.81
N PRO A 684 0.24 23.98 14.99
CA PRO A 684 -0.63 23.08 14.24
C PRO A 684 -1.44 22.19 15.18
N LEU A 685 -2.43 21.50 14.64
CA LEU A 685 -3.18 20.49 15.38
C LEU A 685 -2.45 19.13 15.38
N PRO A 686 -2.68 18.26 16.38
CA PRO A 686 -2.06 16.93 16.41
C PRO A 686 -2.48 16.06 15.22
N PRO A 687 -1.71 15.01 14.90
CA PRO A 687 -2.10 13.96 13.96
C PRO A 687 -3.45 13.31 14.30
N TYR A 688 -4.04 12.59 13.36
CA TYR A 688 -5.34 11.96 13.57
C TYR A 688 -5.27 10.77 14.53
N THR A 689 -6.26 10.70 15.42
CA THR A 689 -6.77 9.49 16.06
C THR A 689 -8.05 9.04 15.34
N THR A 690 -8.57 7.85 15.66
CA THR A 690 -9.76 7.30 15.01
C THR A 690 -10.99 8.20 15.15
N ASP A 691 -11.26 8.74 16.34
CA ASP A 691 -12.41 9.61 16.58
C ASP A 691 -12.34 10.92 15.77
N VAL A 692 -11.15 11.53 15.68
CA VAL A 692 -10.97 12.80 14.98
C VAL A 692 -11.08 12.63 13.46
N ILE A 693 -10.53 11.55 12.87
CA ILE A 693 -10.67 11.32 11.42
C ILE A 693 -12.12 10.98 11.05
N LEU A 694 -12.83 10.22 11.89
CA LEU A 694 -14.25 9.91 11.67
C LEU A 694 -15.12 11.16 11.70
N LYS A 695 -14.83 12.08 12.63
CA LYS A 695 -15.49 13.39 12.69
C LYS A 695 -15.20 14.23 11.45
N ASP A 696 -13.92 14.44 11.13
CA ASP A 696 -13.50 15.29 10.01
C ASP A 696 -14.04 14.77 8.67
N ALA A 697 -14.01 13.46 8.44
CA ALA A 697 -14.53 12.83 7.23
C ALA A 697 -16.04 13.01 7.09
N SER A 698 -16.79 12.84 8.18
CA SER A 698 -18.24 13.05 8.21
C SER A 698 -18.59 14.52 7.96
N GLU A 699 -17.88 15.47 8.56
CA GLU A 699 -18.15 16.89 8.41
C GLU A 699 -17.81 17.42 7.02
N LYS A 700 -16.62 17.09 6.51
CA LYS A 700 -16.07 17.61 5.25
C LYS A 700 -16.63 16.91 4.02
N TYR A 701 -16.72 15.58 4.06
CA TYR A 701 -17.08 14.76 2.88
C TYR A 701 -18.45 14.10 2.98
N LYS A 702 -19.18 14.28 4.10
CA LYS A 702 -20.47 13.62 4.34
C LYS A 702 -20.40 12.09 4.24
N LEU A 703 -19.21 11.53 4.51
CA LEU A 703 -19.03 10.08 4.57
C LEU A 703 -19.60 9.55 5.88
N SER A 704 -20.24 8.37 5.81
CA SER A 704 -20.63 7.66 7.02
C SER A 704 -19.38 7.20 7.78
N VAL A 705 -19.50 7.05 9.10
CA VAL A 705 -18.39 6.57 9.94
C VAL A 705 -17.98 5.16 9.55
N SER A 706 -18.92 4.32 9.13
CA SER A 706 -18.67 2.95 8.68
C SER A 706 -17.93 2.91 7.36
N ARG A 707 -18.34 3.74 6.39
CA ARG A 707 -17.60 3.87 5.12
C ARG A 707 -16.20 4.40 5.34
N THR A 708 -16.03 5.36 6.25
CA THR A 708 -14.71 5.91 6.59
C THR A 708 -13.81 4.83 7.21
N MET A 709 -14.33 3.99 8.12
CA MET A 709 -13.58 2.87 8.68
C MET A 709 -13.18 1.82 7.63
N GLU A 710 -14.05 1.47 6.69
CA GLU A 710 -13.71 0.57 5.58
C GLU A 710 -12.54 1.11 4.76
N VAL A 711 -12.58 2.40 4.40
CA VAL A 711 -11.53 3.05 3.62
C VAL A 711 -10.21 3.10 4.40
N LEU A 712 -10.26 3.41 5.69
CA LEU A 712 -9.09 3.38 6.57
C LEU A 712 -8.48 1.98 6.67
N GLN A 713 -9.32 0.95 6.79
CA GLN A 713 -8.87 -0.43 6.81
C GLN A 713 -8.19 -0.81 5.50
N ASP A 714 -8.79 -0.50 4.34
CA ASP A 714 -8.18 -0.80 3.04
C ASP A 714 -6.85 -0.05 2.83
N LEU A 715 -6.76 1.24 3.22
CA LEU A 715 -5.51 2.00 3.17
C LEU A 715 -4.41 1.38 4.07
N PHE A 716 -4.77 0.88 5.25
CA PHE A 716 -3.83 0.20 6.15
C PHE A 716 -3.38 -1.15 5.57
N GLU A 717 -4.29 -1.98 5.09
CA GLU A 717 -4.01 -3.31 4.52
C GLU A 717 -3.15 -3.24 3.24
N ARG A 718 -3.26 -2.13 2.50
CA ARG A 718 -2.42 -1.81 1.33
C ARG A 718 -1.10 -1.12 1.71
N GLY A 719 -0.88 -0.81 2.99
CA GLY A 719 0.35 -0.23 3.49
C GLY A 719 0.55 1.24 3.17
N PHE A 720 -0.52 2.03 3.03
CA PHE A 720 -0.45 3.48 2.82
C PHE A 720 -0.48 4.28 4.13
N ILE A 721 -1.11 3.74 5.17
CA ILE A 721 -1.20 4.37 6.48
C ILE A 721 -0.83 3.40 7.61
N THR A 722 -0.52 3.96 8.78
CA THR A 722 -0.39 3.21 10.04
C THR A 722 -1.73 2.64 10.51
N TYR A 723 -1.69 1.78 11.52
CA TYR A 723 -2.90 1.16 12.07
C TYR A 723 -3.96 2.20 12.47
N HIS A 724 -5.16 2.07 11.91
CA HIS A 724 -6.18 3.11 11.92
C HIS A 724 -7.08 3.09 13.18
N ARG A 725 -7.02 2.04 14.01
CA ARG A 725 -7.79 1.91 15.26
C ARG A 725 -6.92 2.33 16.46
N THR A 726 -6.69 3.64 16.58
CA THR A 726 -5.78 4.22 17.58
C THR A 726 -6.42 5.41 18.28
N ASP A 727 -6.16 5.52 19.57
CA ASP A 727 -6.51 6.66 20.41
C ASP A 727 -5.30 7.54 20.78
N SER A 728 -4.13 7.20 20.23
CA SER A 728 -2.85 7.88 20.49
C SER A 728 -2.52 8.89 19.40
N THR A 729 -2.04 10.06 19.81
CA THR A 729 -1.45 11.08 18.91
C THR A 729 0.05 10.90 18.73
N ARG A 730 0.68 9.93 19.39
CA ARG A 730 2.13 9.70 19.38
C ARG A 730 2.66 9.50 17.96
N VAL A 731 3.81 10.09 17.66
CA VAL A 731 4.57 9.89 16.42
C VAL A 731 5.92 9.24 16.74
N SER A 732 6.29 8.21 15.98
CA SER A 732 7.57 7.51 16.06
C SER A 732 8.68 8.29 15.36
N ASP A 733 9.95 7.98 15.66
CA ASP A 733 11.10 8.56 14.97
C ASP A 733 11.06 8.31 13.46
N PHE A 734 10.58 7.14 13.06
CA PHE A 734 10.37 6.84 11.66
C PHE A 734 9.30 7.74 11.03
N GLY A 735 8.16 7.92 11.69
CA GLY A 735 7.12 8.83 11.25
C GLY A 735 7.64 10.26 11.09
N MET A 736 8.42 10.75 12.05
CA MET A 736 9.04 12.07 11.98
C MET A 736 9.98 12.19 10.77
N ASN A 737 10.75 11.15 10.44
CA ASN A 737 11.60 11.13 9.26
C ASN A 737 10.79 11.16 7.95
N VAL A 738 9.66 10.44 7.85
CA VAL A 738 8.75 10.51 6.70
C VAL A 738 8.24 11.94 6.49
N ALA A 739 7.89 12.64 7.57
CA ALA A 739 7.49 14.04 7.48
C ALA A 739 8.67 14.96 7.13
N LYS A 740 9.84 14.77 7.75
CA LYS A 740 11.06 15.54 7.45
C LYS A 740 11.39 15.49 5.98
N GLU A 741 11.35 14.29 5.41
CA GLU A 741 11.61 14.03 4.00
C GLU A 741 10.71 14.86 3.09
N TYR A 742 9.38 14.73 3.24
CA TYR A 742 8.43 15.48 2.42
C TYR A 742 8.53 17.00 2.62
N ILE A 743 8.64 17.45 3.87
CA ILE A 743 8.67 18.89 4.21
C ILE A 743 9.94 19.54 3.68
N SER A 744 11.09 18.88 3.83
CA SER A 744 12.37 19.41 3.36
C SER A 744 12.39 19.50 1.83
N GLU A 745 11.83 18.50 1.16
CA GLU A 745 11.74 18.43 -0.31
C GLU A 745 10.75 19.46 -0.90
N THR A 746 9.62 19.72 -0.21
CA THR A 746 8.54 20.56 -0.75
C THR A 746 8.60 22.02 -0.29
N PHE A 747 8.96 22.25 0.97
CA PHE A 747 8.92 23.58 1.60
C PHE A 747 10.30 24.07 2.07
N GLY A 748 11.30 23.17 2.15
CA GLY A 748 12.63 23.44 2.68
C GLY A 748 12.80 22.99 4.13
N GLU A 749 14.04 22.63 4.51
CA GLU A 749 14.35 22.03 5.82
C GLU A 749 13.93 22.92 7.00
N GLY A 750 14.00 24.25 6.83
CA GLY A 750 13.60 25.22 7.85
C GLY A 750 12.10 25.23 8.20
N PHE A 751 11.25 24.50 7.47
CA PHE A 751 9.84 24.32 7.82
C PHE A 751 9.57 23.11 8.71
N PHE A 752 10.51 22.17 8.82
CA PHE A 752 10.33 20.97 9.63
C PHE A 752 10.55 21.26 11.12
N LYS A 753 9.62 20.82 11.97
CA LYS A 753 9.73 20.88 13.43
C LYS A 753 9.25 19.53 14.00
N PRO A 754 10.15 18.64 14.44
CA PRO A 754 9.78 17.32 14.93
C PRO A 754 8.91 17.45 16.19
N ARG A 755 7.79 16.73 16.23
CA ARG A 755 6.90 16.66 17.40
C ARG A 755 6.44 15.23 17.61
N THR A 756 6.71 14.70 18.80
CA THR A 756 6.24 13.37 19.22
C THR A 756 4.75 13.36 19.57
N TRP A 757 4.18 14.51 19.99
CA TRP A 757 2.78 14.74 20.37
C TRP A 757 2.23 13.97 21.58
N GLY A 758 2.92 12.95 22.07
CA GLY A 758 2.53 12.18 23.25
C GLY A 758 3.61 11.21 23.69
N GLU A 759 3.51 10.76 24.95
CA GLU A 759 4.39 9.77 25.56
C GLU A 759 3.60 8.49 25.89
N GLY A 760 4.20 7.32 25.64
CA GLY A 760 3.54 6.02 25.87
C GLY A 760 2.41 5.67 24.88
N GLY A 761 1.87 4.46 25.00
CA GLY A 761 0.82 3.90 24.13
C GLY A 761 1.33 2.80 23.19
N ALA A 762 0.55 1.73 23.05
CA ALA A 762 0.87 0.58 22.19
C ALA A 762 0.79 0.92 20.68
N HIS A 763 0.18 2.05 20.33
CA HIS A 763 -0.06 2.45 18.94
C HIS A 763 0.44 3.87 18.66
N GLU A 764 0.82 4.08 17.40
CA GLU A 764 1.09 5.39 16.82
C GLU A 764 -0.22 6.05 16.39
N CYS A 765 -0.18 7.34 16.07
CA CYS A 765 -1.26 8.03 15.37
C CYS A 765 -1.49 7.49 13.95
N ILE A 766 -2.59 7.93 13.33
CA ILE A 766 -2.89 7.63 11.92
C ILE A 766 -2.08 8.59 11.04
N ARG A 767 -1.08 8.05 10.33
CA ARG A 767 -0.19 8.80 9.43
C ARG A 767 0.12 8.01 8.16
N PRO A 768 0.61 8.67 7.08
CA PRO A 768 1.19 7.98 5.93
C PRO A 768 2.41 7.14 6.31
N THR A 769 2.60 6.01 5.63
CA THR A 769 3.80 5.17 5.75
C THR A 769 4.96 5.65 4.89
N ARG A 770 4.67 6.50 3.89
CA ARG A 770 5.62 7.02 2.90
C ARG A 770 5.38 8.52 2.66
N ALA A 771 6.41 9.22 2.21
CA ALA A 771 6.37 10.62 1.79
C ALA A 771 5.69 10.77 0.41
N LEU A 772 4.44 10.31 0.29
CA LEU A 772 3.64 10.34 -0.94
C LEU A 772 2.43 11.23 -0.74
N ASP A 773 2.35 12.34 -1.47
CA ASP A 773 1.13 13.16 -1.44
C ASP A 773 0.06 12.64 -2.40
N ILE A 774 -1.09 13.31 -2.42
CA ILE A 774 -2.22 12.86 -3.22
C ILE A 774 -1.98 13.00 -4.72
N GLU A 775 -1.10 13.91 -5.15
CA GLU A 775 -0.80 14.10 -6.56
C GLU A 775 0.12 13.00 -7.10
N ASP A 776 1.02 12.48 -6.26
CA ASP A 776 1.78 11.26 -6.54
C ASP A 776 0.85 10.03 -6.68
N ILE A 777 -0.06 9.83 -5.70
CA ILE A 777 -1.01 8.70 -5.72
C ILE A 777 -1.87 8.72 -6.98
N LYS A 778 -2.39 9.89 -7.39
CA LYS A 778 -3.17 10.01 -8.62
C LYS A 778 -2.35 9.66 -9.86
N ALA A 779 -1.07 10.08 -9.93
CA ALA A 779 -0.19 9.71 -11.03
C ALA A 779 0.02 8.19 -11.12
N MET A 780 0.18 7.51 -9.98
CA MET A 780 0.27 6.05 -9.89
C MET A 780 -1.03 5.34 -10.31
N ILE A 781 -2.19 5.90 -9.94
CA ILE A 781 -3.50 5.34 -10.34
C ILE A 781 -3.66 5.38 -11.86
N TYR A 782 -3.37 6.53 -12.46
CA TYR A 782 -3.56 6.71 -13.90
C TYR A 782 -2.54 5.95 -14.76
N SER A 783 -1.30 5.80 -14.28
CA SER A 783 -0.27 4.99 -14.96
C SER A 783 -0.55 3.48 -14.89
N GLY A 784 -1.52 3.05 -14.08
CA GLY A 784 -1.87 1.65 -13.86
C GLY A 784 -0.96 0.95 -12.85
N GLU A 785 -0.12 1.70 -12.13
CA GLU A 785 0.71 1.18 -11.05
C GLU A 785 -0.11 0.89 -9.79
N LEU A 786 -1.21 1.62 -9.58
CA LEU A 786 -2.09 1.49 -8.44
C LEU A 786 -3.55 1.31 -8.86
N GLU A 787 -4.14 0.14 -8.56
CA GLU A 787 -5.52 -0.17 -8.91
C GLU A 787 -6.45 -0.18 -7.68
N GLY A 788 -7.76 -0.02 -7.91
CA GLY A 788 -8.78 -0.20 -6.85
C GLY A 788 -8.88 0.93 -5.83
N PHE A 789 -8.30 2.11 -6.09
CA PHE A 789 -8.50 3.31 -5.26
C PHE A 789 -9.78 4.05 -5.70
N THR A 790 -10.67 4.32 -4.75
CA THR A 790 -11.89 5.12 -4.99
C THR A 790 -11.69 6.60 -4.65
N LYS A 791 -12.69 7.44 -4.96
CA LYS A 791 -12.69 8.86 -4.55
C LYS A 791 -12.60 9.02 -3.02
N ASP A 792 -13.22 8.12 -2.27
CA ASP A 792 -13.17 8.13 -0.80
C ASP A 792 -11.75 7.87 -0.29
N HIS A 793 -11.03 6.92 -0.91
CA HIS A 793 -9.62 6.64 -0.57
C HIS A 793 -8.75 7.88 -0.76
N ILE A 794 -8.94 8.57 -1.89
CA ILE A 794 -8.21 9.80 -2.21
C ILE A 794 -8.51 10.89 -1.16
N ALA A 795 -9.79 11.09 -0.83
CA ALA A 795 -10.21 12.13 0.11
C ALA A 795 -9.72 11.87 1.54
N ILE A 796 -9.85 10.62 2.02
CA ILE A 796 -9.42 10.23 3.37
C ILE A 796 -7.89 10.25 3.50
N TYR A 797 -7.17 9.74 2.50
CA TYR A 797 -5.71 9.80 2.50
C TYR A 797 -5.19 11.24 2.49
N ASP A 798 -5.78 12.13 1.66
CA ASP A 798 -5.38 13.54 1.61
C ASP A 798 -5.59 14.26 2.95
N LEU A 799 -6.69 13.98 3.66
CA LEU A 799 -6.87 14.47 5.04
C LEU A 799 -5.72 14.02 5.93
N ILE A 800 -5.48 12.71 5.99
CA ILE A 800 -4.45 12.12 6.85
C ILE A 800 -3.09 12.72 6.54
N PHE A 801 -2.73 12.77 5.27
CA PHE A 801 -1.47 13.31 4.80
C PHE A 801 -1.29 14.76 5.22
N LYS A 802 -2.24 15.64 4.86
CA LYS A 802 -2.16 17.08 5.20
C LYS A 802 -2.09 17.32 6.70
N ARG A 803 -2.93 16.62 7.49
CA ARG A 803 -2.95 16.74 8.95
C ARG A 803 -1.62 16.30 9.56
N PHE A 804 -1.09 15.17 9.12
CA PHE A 804 0.18 14.65 9.61
C PHE A 804 1.36 15.57 9.26
N ILE A 805 1.50 15.98 7.99
CA ILE A 805 2.56 16.90 7.56
C ILE A 805 2.48 18.22 8.33
N ALA A 806 1.31 18.85 8.41
CA ALA A 806 1.14 20.08 9.16
C ALA A 806 1.53 19.94 10.64
N SER A 807 1.23 18.79 11.27
CA SER A 807 1.60 18.52 12.67
C SER A 807 3.12 18.48 12.91
N GLN A 808 3.91 18.26 11.87
CA GLN A 808 5.38 18.21 11.88
C GLN A 808 6.04 19.46 11.25
N MET A 809 5.24 20.48 10.92
CA MET A 809 5.74 21.77 10.41
C MET A 809 5.87 22.80 11.53
N LYS A 810 6.74 23.80 11.39
CA LYS A 810 6.87 24.89 12.36
C LYS A 810 5.56 25.66 12.56
N ASN A 811 5.49 26.34 13.71
CA ASN A 811 4.36 27.18 14.08
C ASN A 811 4.23 28.36 13.10
N VAL A 812 3.03 28.92 13.01
CA VAL A 812 2.79 30.12 12.22
C VAL A 812 2.80 31.30 13.18
N VAL A 813 3.57 32.33 12.86
CA VAL A 813 3.60 33.55 13.66
C VAL A 813 2.72 34.58 12.99
N LEU A 814 1.69 35.03 13.70
CA LEU A 814 0.67 35.93 13.22
C LEU A 814 0.82 37.29 13.90
N LYS A 815 0.51 38.35 13.16
CA LYS A 815 0.24 39.66 13.72
C LYS A 815 -1.27 39.77 13.89
N GLY A 816 -1.68 39.97 15.14
CA GLY A 816 -3.08 40.04 15.49
C GLY A 816 -3.35 41.02 16.63
N TYR A 817 -4.63 41.18 16.92
CA TYR A 817 -5.13 42.11 17.92
C TYR A 817 -6.26 41.44 18.69
N ASP A 818 -6.36 41.73 19.98
CA ASP A 818 -7.61 41.55 20.69
C ASP A 818 -8.51 42.72 20.33
N VAL A 819 -9.61 42.42 19.63
CA VAL A 819 -10.55 43.44 19.19
C VAL A 819 -11.78 43.37 20.07
N LYS A 820 -12.05 44.47 20.78
CA LYS A 820 -13.25 44.66 21.59
C LYS A 820 -14.33 45.31 20.74
N PHE A 821 -15.48 44.65 20.66
CA PHE A 821 -16.67 45.12 19.96
C PHE A 821 -17.73 45.51 20.97
N GLU A 822 -18.09 46.79 20.99
CA GLU A 822 -19.17 47.33 21.80
C GLU A 822 -20.41 47.52 20.90
N VAL A 823 -21.48 46.79 21.20
CA VAL A 823 -22.73 46.76 20.44
C VAL A 823 -23.89 46.97 21.40
N VAL A 824 -24.51 48.16 21.32
CA VAL A 824 -25.57 48.58 22.26
C VAL A 824 -25.06 48.48 23.70
N ASP A 825 -25.53 47.51 24.49
CA ASP A 825 -25.18 47.25 25.89
C ASP A 825 -24.26 46.02 26.06
N LYS A 826 -23.92 45.32 24.96
CA LYS A 826 -23.08 44.12 24.99
C LYS A 826 -21.67 44.38 24.49
N THR A 827 -20.72 43.65 25.06
CA THR A 827 -19.31 43.63 24.64
C THR A 827 -18.92 42.22 24.23
N GLN A 828 -18.20 42.09 23.12
CA GLN A 828 -17.55 40.84 22.70
C GLN A 828 -16.08 41.10 22.38
N GLU A 829 -15.19 40.24 22.85
CA GLU A 829 -13.76 40.29 22.52
C GLU A 829 -13.40 39.12 21.61
N VAL A 830 -12.69 39.40 20.52
CA VAL A 830 -12.26 38.39 19.54
C VAL A 830 -10.80 38.63 19.17
N GLU A 831 -10.01 37.56 19.20
CA GLU A 831 -8.65 37.56 18.65
C GLU A 831 -8.72 37.51 17.11
N VAL A 832 -8.15 38.52 16.47
CA VAL A 832 -8.19 38.67 15.00
C VAL A 832 -6.78 38.65 14.44
N TYR A 833 -6.59 37.92 13.33
CA TYR A 833 -5.31 37.81 12.63
C TYR A 833 -5.32 38.68 11.38
N GLU A 834 -4.47 39.71 11.30
CA GLU A 834 -4.42 40.61 10.13
C GLU A 834 -3.36 40.20 9.11
N GLU A 835 -2.25 39.62 9.58
CA GLU A 835 -1.09 39.31 8.75
C GLU A 835 -0.32 38.08 9.27
N ILE A 836 0.32 37.36 8.34
CA ILE A 836 1.26 36.28 8.65
C ILE A 836 2.66 36.86 8.66
N VAL A 837 3.28 36.91 9.84
CA VAL A 837 4.65 37.42 10.03
C VAL A 837 5.67 36.34 9.68
N GLU A 838 5.42 35.10 10.11
CA GLU A 838 6.24 33.94 9.73
C GLU A 838 5.36 32.78 9.27
N GLU A 839 5.62 32.33 8.04
CA GLU A 839 4.99 31.19 7.40
C GLU A 839 5.38 29.88 8.11
N GLY A 840 4.45 28.96 8.26
CA GLY A 840 4.66 27.65 8.89
C GLY A 840 3.68 26.61 8.32
N PHE A 841 2.96 25.91 9.18
CA PHE A 841 1.95 24.92 8.75
C PHE A 841 0.82 25.50 7.88
N ASN A 842 0.67 26.84 7.81
CA ASN A 842 -0.34 27.49 6.98
C ASN A 842 -0.15 27.29 5.47
N LYS A 843 1.04 26.87 5.02
CA LYS A 843 1.26 26.42 3.64
C LYS A 843 0.42 25.19 3.28
N VAL A 844 0.08 24.37 4.28
CA VAL A 844 -0.79 23.19 4.13
C VAL A 844 -2.22 23.49 4.58
N PHE A 845 -2.41 24.21 5.68
CA PHE A 845 -3.73 24.66 6.17
C PHE A 845 -3.83 26.18 6.22
N PRO A 846 -4.35 26.83 5.17
CA PRO A 846 -4.45 28.29 5.11
C PRO A 846 -5.18 28.88 6.33
N ILE A 847 -4.61 29.95 6.90
CA ILE A 847 -5.21 30.70 8.00
C ILE A 847 -6.01 31.86 7.41
N LYS A 848 -7.27 32.00 7.85
CA LYS A 848 -8.12 33.13 7.45
C LYS A 848 -7.61 34.41 8.12
N LEU A 849 -7.19 35.37 7.30
CA LEU A 849 -6.83 36.71 7.75
C LEU A 849 -8.04 37.64 7.64
N VAL A 850 -8.22 38.51 8.62
CA VAL A 850 -9.33 39.45 8.70
C VAL A 850 -8.77 40.80 9.10
N ARG A 851 -9.09 41.85 8.34
CA ARG A 851 -8.73 43.24 8.67
C ARG A 851 -9.99 43.98 9.10
N ILE A 852 -9.96 44.57 10.29
CA ILE A 852 -11.12 45.27 10.85
C ILE A 852 -10.74 46.73 11.08
N PRO A 853 -11.49 47.72 10.57
CA PRO A 853 -11.20 49.13 10.82
C PRO A 853 -11.51 49.51 12.28
N GLN A 854 -10.68 50.36 12.88
CA GLN A 854 -10.95 50.94 14.20
C GLN A 854 -11.96 52.07 14.10
N GLY A 855 -12.81 52.23 15.12
CA GLY A 855 -13.80 53.30 15.21
C GLY A 855 -15.22 52.77 15.16
N THR A 856 -16.14 53.60 14.70
CA THR A 856 -17.58 53.28 14.70
C THR A 856 -17.99 52.83 13.30
N ILE A 857 -18.41 51.57 13.18
CA ILE A 857 -18.88 50.99 11.92
C ILE A 857 -20.41 51.01 11.92
N GLU A 858 -21.01 51.65 10.91
CA GLU A 858 -22.46 51.58 10.70
C GLU A 858 -22.85 50.20 10.15
N VAL A 859 -23.76 49.50 10.83
CA VAL A 859 -24.14 48.11 10.51
C VAL A 859 -25.65 47.92 10.34
N SER A 860 -26.42 49.02 10.26
CA SER A 860 -27.88 49.01 10.17
C SER A 860 -28.44 48.11 9.05
N ALA A 861 -27.75 48.03 7.91
CA ALA A 861 -28.11 47.20 6.75
C ALA A 861 -27.46 45.80 6.73
N ASN A 862 -26.60 45.50 7.72
CA ASN A 862 -25.72 44.33 7.73
C ASN A 862 -25.96 43.42 8.95
N LYS A 863 -27.18 43.46 9.48
CA LYS A 863 -27.62 42.66 10.62
C LYS A 863 -28.70 41.68 10.18
N PHE A 864 -28.61 40.44 10.67
CA PHE A 864 -29.58 39.39 10.41
C PHE A 864 -30.02 38.78 11.72
N MET A 865 -31.33 38.64 11.90
CA MET A 865 -31.90 37.86 13.01
C MET A 865 -32.49 36.58 12.46
N ARG A 866 -32.12 35.44 13.04
CA ARG A 866 -32.71 34.14 12.72
C ARG A 866 -32.97 33.35 13.98
N ALA A 867 -34.08 32.61 13.97
CA ALA A 867 -34.33 31.58 14.97
C ALA A 867 -33.61 30.31 14.51
N ILE A 868 -32.77 29.74 15.37
CA ILE A 868 -32.07 28.47 15.13
C ILE A 868 -32.35 27.49 16.28
N PRO A 869 -32.13 26.18 16.06
CA PRO A 869 -32.09 25.22 17.17
C PRO A 869 -31.12 25.66 18.26
N LYS A 870 -31.50 25.47 19.53
CA LYS A 870 -30.64 25.75 20.68
C LYS A 870 -29.31 25.00 20.59
N VAL A 871 -29.41 23.73 20.17
CA VAL A 871 -28.32 22.85 19.78
C VAL A 871 -28.70 22.10 18.52
N TYR A 872 -27.72 21.80 17.67
CA TYR A 872 -27.96 20.97 16.50
C TYR A 872 -28.03 19.49 16.91
N PRO A 873 -28.87 18.68 16.24
CA PRO A 873 -28.81 17.23 16.39
C PRO A 873 -27.40 16.72 16.09
N PHE A 874 -27.07 15.52 16.57
CA PHE A 874 -25.78 14.91 16.26
C PHE A 874 -25.68 14.61 14.76
N THR A 875 -24.47 14.73 14.21
CA THR A 875 -24.08 14.04 12.97
C THR A 875 -23.46 12.70 13.38
N GLN A 876 -23.18 11.80 12.43
CA GLN A 876 -22.44 10.58 12.77
C GLN A 876 -21.08 10.92 13.41
N GLY A 877 -20.35 11.91 12.86
CA GLY A 877 -19.06 12.36 13.39
C GLY A 877 -19.13 13.00 14.79
N SER A 878 -20.10 13.90 15.04
CA SER A 878 -20.20 14.55 16.35
C SER A 878 -20.74 13.62 17.45
N LEU A 879 -21.47 12.56 17.07
CA LEU A 879 -21.84 11.49 18.00
C LEU A 879 -20.60 10.70 18.44
N VAL A 880 -19.68 10.40 17.51
CA VAL A 880 -18.41 9.71 17.83
C VAL A 880 -17.52 10.57 18.74
N GLU A 881 -17.44 11.87 18.49
CA GLU A 881 -16.73 12.80 19.37
C GLU A 881 -17.33 12.80 20.79
N GLU A 882 -18.66 12.85 20.92
CA GLU A 882 -19.33 12.81 22.22
C GLU A 882 -19.09 11.47 22.95
N MET A 883 -19.12 10.36 22.21
CA MET A 883 -18.77 9.03 22.71
C MET A 883 -17.36 9.00 23.29
N LYS A 884 -16.36 9.53 22.56
CA LYS A 884 -14.97 9.64 23.04
C LYS A 884 -14.87 10.54 24.28
N LYS A 885 -15.50 11.71 24.26
CA LYS A 885 -15.52 12.68 25.37
C LYS A 885 -16.09 12.08 26.66
N ARG A 886 -17.12 11.24 26.54
CA ARG A 886 -17.76 10.55 27.68
C ARG A 886 -17.11 9.20 28.03
N GLY A 887 -16.05 8.81 27.35
CA GLY A 887 -15.35 7.54 27.60
C GLY A 887 -16.17 6.29 27.27
N LEU A 888 -17.12 6.39 26.32
CA LEU A 888 -17.99 5.29 25.92
C LEU A 888 -17.66 4.81 24.50
N GLY A 889 -17.29 3.54 24.39
CA GLY A 889 -16.79 2.94 23.16
C GLY A 889 -15.28 3.06 23.00
N ARG A 890 -14.78 2.42 21.94
CA ARG A 890 -13.37 2.32 21.55
C ARG A 890 -13.24 2.54 20.04
N PRO A 891 -12.04 2.85 19.52
CA PRO A 891 -11.77 2.94 18.09
C PRO A 891 -12.40 1.83 17.22
N SER A 892 -12.36 0.58 17.69
CA SER A 892 -12.93 -0.59 16.99
C SER A 892 -14.47 -0.68 17.03
N THR A 893 -15.16 0.14 17.81
CA THR A 893 -16.60 0.01 18.08
C THR A 893 -17.44 1.23 17.70
N TYR A 894 -16.81 2.41 17.52
CA TYR A 894 -17.53 3.65 17.23
C TYR A 894 -18.46 3.51 16.01
N ALA A 895 -17.91 3.09 14.87
CA ALA A 895 -18.69 2.92 13.64
C ALA A 895 -19.79 1.84 13.79
N THR A 896 -19.48 0.71 14.41
CA THR A 896 -20.44 -0.39 14.62
C THR A 896 -21.63 0.05 15.47
N ILE A 897 -21.41 0.88 16.50
CA ILE A 897 -22.48 1.40 17.37
C ILE A 897 -23.39 2.32 16.57
N VAL A 898 -22.83 3.26 15.80
CA VAL A 898 -23.62 4.19 14.98
C VAL A 898 -24.38 3.45 13.87
N SER A 899 -23.74 2.53 13.14
CA SER A 899 -24.39 1.65 12.15
C SER A 899 -25.57 0.90 12.74
N ARG A 900 -25.41 0.27 13.91
CA ARG A 900 -26.51 -0.48 14.55
C ARG A 900 -27.72 0.37 14.86
N LEU A 901 -27.54 1.63 15.28
CA LEU A 901 -28.67 2.53 15.54
C LEU A 901 -29.48 2.83 14.27
N LEU A 902 -28.79 3.00 13.15
CA LEU A 902 -29.39 3.22 11.83
C LEU A 902 -30.06 1.94 11.29
N GLU A 903 -29.35 0.80 11.32
CA GLU A 903 -29.84 -0.50 10.83
C GLU A 903 -31.09 -0.98 11.58
N ARG A 904 -31.15 -0.73 12.90
CA ARG A 904 -32.32 -1.06 13.73
C ARG A 904 -33.46 -0.07 13.57
N GLY A 905 -33.25 1.00 12.82
CA GLY A 905 -34.24 2.06 12.60
C GLY A 905 -34.56 2.85 13.86
N TYR A 906 -33.68 2.87 14.87
CA TYR A 906 -33.82 3.72 16.06
C TYR A 906 -33.50 5.19 15.77
N VAL A 907 -32.67 5.39 14.77
CA VAL A 907 -32.25 6.71 14.29
C VAL A 907 -32.33 6.69 12.77
N ILE A 908 -32.71 7.81 12.18
CA ILE A 908 -32.62 8.06 10.74
C ILE A 908 -31.68 9.23 10.49
N GLU A 909 -31.01 9.20 9.34
CA GLU A 909 -30.20 10.32 8.89
C GLU A 909 -31.00 11.21 7.95
N LYS A 910 -31.14 12.49 8.31
CA LYS A 910 -31.80 13.52 7.50
C LYS A 910 -30.94 14.77 7.44
N ASN A 911 -30.59 15.20 6.24
CA ASN A 911 -29.69 16.34 6.00
C ASN A 911 -28.33 16.23 6.74
N GLY A 912 -27.81 15.01 6.90
CA GLY A 912 -26.56 14.73 7.62
C GLY A 912 -26.69 14.69 9.15
N TYR A 913 -27.90 14.82 9.68
CA TYR A 913 -28.20 14.78 11.11
C TYR A 913 -28.93 13.49 11.49
N LEU A 914 -28.56 12.96 12.65
CA LEU A 914 -29.16 11.80 13.30
C LEU A 914 -30.38 12.24 14.12
N LEU A 915 -31.56 11.77 13.71
CA LEU A 915 -32.83 12.03 14.38
C LEU A 915 -33.42 10.72 14.90
N PRO A 916 -33.92 10.68 16.14
CA PRO A 916 -34.57 9.49 16.67
C PRO A 916 -35.90 9.22 15.95
N THR A 917 -36.27 7.95 15.83
CA THR A 917 -37.58 7.51 15.33
C THR A 917 -38.59 7.35 16.49
N ALA A 918 -39.87 7.17 16.11
CA ALA A 918 -40.98 7.01 17.04
C ALA A 918 -41.03 5.63 17.70
#